data_AF-A0A4S1WYX1-F1
#
_entry.id   AF-A0A4S1WYX1-F1
#
_cell.length_a   1.000
_cell.length_b   1.000
_cell.length_c   1.000
_cell.angle_alpha   90.00
_cell.angle_beta   90.00
_cell.angle_gamma   90.00
#
_symmetry.space_group_name_H-M   'P 1'
#
loop_
_entity.id
_entity.type
_entity.pdbx_description
1 polymer ?
#
loop_
_entity_poly.entity_id
_entity_poly.type
_entity_poly.pdbx_seq_one_letter_code
_entity_poly.pdbx_strand_id
1 'polypeptide(L)'
;MNIPLKLRRSGGVAVTPQVHHAITLGNQARDGRDWPAAATAYRAALEVDPSLTHIWVQLGHALKEQEDFAAAETAYLTAAESSPIAAEPWLHLGHLHKRCGDRVAANRSYMLALKHEPANPDVLQEMAHFLGIGDNAQMRELLALLDQDAAEAPAFDATPTAGDAVDAMRHIEALLPGLPEESRAAARWQMEALSDLVGAARSAEPQPDFGDRLALIFDVSDLISYFRNARLPTGIQRVQIETIGNALRLNSFGVQICAFIESRDDWLEIPAPTFLALAQLSLASGDRGAPEWIGALARLQLRLATSEPIEMARGAYLINLGTSWWLQNYFLFVRRAKALRGVRYVPFVHDLIPVMAGEHCVKELTQDFVSWAIGAFEHADHFLVNSESTKRDLLHVASILGHEIDPVDIAVIRLDADCRKPDLVSAHPRQLWRWGLRPNGFILFVSTIESRKNHLAAFEAWITLLKRHGAHAVPKLVCVGNRGWLNDAVYARLASHEGLRERVVMLSGLSDAELELLYRACLFTIYPSRYEGWGLPVTEALCHGKVALISDAASLPEAGGDYAVYFRSGDVDAFTTALERLIRDGGYREALQQRIYAEFRPRTWSEIATDIGEAAMRWRAHDPDLPANVSIAQLGAWHPLTRNYATAIWRGMRSAEVFRVGDGWYGPDNWGCWTKPCGGRLEIGTGVPGMAIRLCLQLHGIPNRQVHFTVDTSDPATSVAGVLKPGEYKWVTMTLVPDPAGAIRLAINGNMSIDLAEVTDGDDPRLVSVGVAGFFLCRADDGQARLDFMEALTLGTLADLAFGGPPSGYEGGEHAR
;
A
#
# COMPACT_ATOMS: atom_id res chain seq x y z
N MET A 1 67.16 15.48 30.16
CA MET A 1 66.42 14.48 30.95
C MET A 1 65.07 14.25 30.28
N ASN A 2 64.92 13.15 29.54
CA ASN A 2 63.64 12.73 28.97
C ASN A 2 62.79 12.13 30.10
N ILE A 3 61.83 12.89 30.62
CA ILE A 3 60.80 12.33 31.50
C ILE A 3 59.79 11.65 30.57
N PRO A 4 59.56 10.33 30.68
CA PRO A 4 58.53 9.68 29.88
C PRO A 4 57.18 10.23 30.34
N LEU A 5 56.52 11.03 29.50
CA LEU A 5 55.13 11.43 29.71
C LEU A 5 54.31 10.14 29.86
N LYS A 6 53.76 9.93 31.06
CA LYS A 6 52.86 8.81 31.34
C LYS A 6 51.59 9.06 30.51
N LEU A 7 51.56 8.53 29.29
CA LEU A 7 50.42 8.63 28.39
C LEU A 7 49.21 8.02 29.09
N ARG A 8 48.15 8.83 29.24
CA ARG A 8 46.88 8.34 29.79
C ARG A 8 46.13 7.61 28.67
N ARG A 9 45.12 6.81 29.00
CA ARG A 9 44.31 6.13 27.99
C ARG A 9 42.87 6.62 28.00
N SER A 10 42.28 6.74 26.82
CA SER A 10 40.86 7.03 26.61
C SER A 10 40.34 6.06 25.54
N GLY A 11 39.29 5.29 25.83
CA GLY A 11 38.80 4.25 24.90
C GLY A 11 39.86 3.19 24.53
N GLY A 12 40.87 2.97 25.39
CA GLY A 12 42.00 2.08 25.11
C GLY A 12 43.17 2.72 24.32
N VAL A 13 42.98 3.92 23.75
CA VAL A 13 43.99 4.67 22.97
C VAL A 13 44.84 5.56 23.88
N ALA A 14 46.15 5.62 23.65
CA ALA A 14 47.07 6.45 24.41
C ALA A 14 46.94 7.94 23.99
N VAL A 15 46.66 8.81 24.95
CA VAL A 15 46.41 10.24 24.73
C VAL A 15 47.31 11.12 25.58
N THR A 16 47.56 12.34 25.11
CA THR A 16 48.33 13.35 25.86
C THR A 16 47.56 13.81 27.10
N PRO A 17 48.23 14.35 28.14
CA PRO A 17 47.54 14.89 29.31
C PRO A 17 46.53 16.00 28.97
N GLN A 18 46.81 16.82 27.94
CA GLN A 18 45.93 17.87 27.46
C GLN A 18 44.63 17.28 26.88
N VAL A 19 44.75 16.31 25.97
CA VAL A 19 43.61 15.60 25.38
C VAL A 19 42.80 14.89 26.46
N HIS A 20 43.47 14.20 27.39
CA HIS A 20 42.79 13.54 28.50
C HIS A 20 42.01 14.52 29.39
N HIS A 21 42.57 15.71 29.65
CA HIS A 21 41.87 16.73 30.44
C HIS A 21 40.62 17.23 29.72
N ALA A 22 40.71 17.53 28.43
CA ALA A 22 39.58 17.94 27.60
C ALA A 22 38.47 16.88 27.56
N ILE A 23 38.81 15.60 27.38
CA ILE A 23 37.84 14.49 27.44
C ILE A 23 37.19 14.38 28.82
N THR A 24 37.96 14.58 29.89
CA THR A 24 37.42 14.52 31.27
C THR A 24 36.39 15.63 31.50
N LEU A 25 36.68 16.86 31.06
CA LEU A 25 35.75 17.97 31.13
C LEU A 25 34.49 17.70 30.28
N GLY A 26 34.67 17.16 29.07
CA GLY A 26 33.56 16.77 28.19
C GLY A 26 32.64 15.73 28.84
N ASN A 27 33.21 14.68 29.45
CA ASN A 27 32.43 13.66 30.14
C ASN A 27 31.70 14.22 31.37
N GLN A 28 32.34 15.07 32.17
CA GLN A 28 31.70 15.73 33.31
C GLN A 28 30.53 16.61 32.89
N ALA A 29 30.71 17.40 31.82
CA ALA A 29 29.65 18.23 31.26
C ALA A 29 28.49 17.37 30.70
N ARG A 30 28.81 16.30 29.96
CA ARG A 30 27.85 15.32 29.45
C ARG A 30 27.03 14.68 30.58
N ASP A 31 27.68 14.22 31.64
CA ASP A 31 27.02 13.60 32.80
C ASP A 31 26.15 14.62 33.56
N GLY A 32 26.53 15.91 33.53
CA GLY A 32 25.72 17.03 34.00
C GLY A 32 24.65 17.53 33.03
N ARG A 33 24.52 16.93 31.83
CA ARG A 33 23.64 17.35 30.72
C ARG A 33 23.90 18.78 30.20
N ASP A 34 25.10 19.31 30.39
CA ASP A 34 25.56 20.55 29.77
C ASP A 34 26.17 20.24 28.39
N TRP A 35 25.29 20.05 27.41
CA TRP A 35 25.67 19.64 26.06
C TRP A 35 26.58 20.64 25.33
N PRO A 36 26.36 21.98 25.41
CA PRO A 36 27.27 22.96 24.80
C PRO A 36 28.69 22.91 25.37
N ALA A 37 28.82 22.78 26.70
CA ALA A 37 30.14 22.64 27.33
C ALA A 37 30.80 21.31 26.96
N ALA A 38 30.03 20.22 26.89
CA ALA A 38 30.51 18.91 26.45
C ALA A 38 31.06 18.95 25.02
N ALA A 39 30.28 19.50 24.07
CA ALA A 39 30.69 19.63 22.67
C ALA A 39 31.95 20.48 22.50
N THR A 40 32.07 21.58 23.25
CA THR A 40 33.26 22.45 23.25
C THR A 40 34.50 21.68 23.72
N ALA A 41 34.38 20.93 24.82
CA ALA A 41 35.48 20.16 25.38
C ALA A 41 35.88 18.98 24.48
N TYR A 42 34.93 18.30 23.83
CA TYR A 42 35.24 17.26 22.85
C TYR A 42 35.90 17.81 21.58
N ARG A 43 35.46 18.96 21.05
CA ARG A 43 36.14 19.64 19.93
C ARG A 43 37.59 19.97 20.28
N ALA A 44 37.85 20.52 21.47
CA ALA A 44 39.21 20.82 21.92
C ALA A 44 40.11 19.57 22.03
N ALA A 45 39.53 18.40 22.33
CA ALA A 45 40.27 17.13 22.29
C ALA A 45 40.59 16.71 20.86
N LEU A 46 39.62 16.80 19.95
CA LEU A 46 39.71 16.39 18.54
C LEU A 46 40.56 17.33 17.68
N GLU A 47 40.68 18.61 18.04
CA GLU A 47 41.63 19.56 17.42
C GLU A 47 43.08 19.12 17.61
N VAL A 48 43.39 18.48 18.74
CA VAL A 48 44.73 17.99 19.06
C VAL A 48 44.94 16.58 18.52
N ASP A 49 43.91 15.73 18.58
CA ASP A 49 43.97 14.35 18.08
C ASP A 49 42.65 13.94 17.39
N PRO A 50 42.55 14.11 16.07
CA PRO A 50 41.35 13.78 15.31
C PRO A 50 41.17 12.27 15.08
N SER A 51 42.13 11.42 15.49
CA SER A 51 42.03 9.96 15.30
C SER A 51 41.16 9.26 16.35
N LEU A 52 40.66 10.01 17.35
CA LEU A 52 39.88 9.48 18.46
C LEU A 52 38.41 9.24 18.05
N THR A 53 38.17 8.15 17.33
CA THR A 53 36.84 7.74 16.83
C THR A 53 35.75 7.77 17.90
N HIS A 54 36.02 7.24 19.09
CA HIS A 54 35.03 7.22 20.18
C HIS A 54 34.68 8.62 20.70
N ILE A 55 35.56 9.61 20.54
CA ILE A 55 35.29 11.00 20.90
C ILE A 55 34.48 11.72 19.82
N TRP A 56 34.69 11.38 18.54
CA TRP A 56 33.78 11.82 17.47
C TRP A 56 32.34 11.38 17.71
N VAL A 57 32.11 10.13 18.16
CA VAL A 57 30.78 9.64 18.55
C VAL A 57 30.20 10.45 19.72
N GLN A 58 30.99 10.73 20.77
CA GLN A 58 30.51 11.53 21.92
C GLN A 58 30.25 13.00 21.55
N LEU A 59 31.02 13.57 20.63
CA LEU A 59 30.75 14.89 20.06
C LEU A 59 29.42 14.88 19.31
N GLY A 60 29.18 13.87 18.46
CA GLY A 60 27.92 13.67 17.76
C GLY A 60 26.73 13.60 18.72
N HIS A 61 26.86 12.90 19.86
CA HIS A 61 25.81 12.85 20.89
C HIS A 61 25.52 14.22 21.48
N ALA A 62 26.55 14.94 21.91
CA ALA A 62 26.38 16.27 22.49
C ALA A 62 25.76 17.26 21.51
N LEU A 63 26.08 17.17 20.21
CA LEU A 63 25.50 18.02 19.16
C LEU A 63 24.06 17.62 18.82
N LYS A 64 23.75 16.32 18.78
CA LYS A 64 22.39 15.81 18.61
C LYS A 64 21.46 16.30 19.71
N GLU A 65 21.90 16.29 20.97
CA GLU A 65 21.11 16.81 22.10
C GLU A 65 21.01 18.34 22.13
N GLN A 66 21.85 19.05 21.36
CA GLN A 66 21.71 20.48 21.09
C GLN A 66 20.84 20.78 19.87
N GLU A 67 20.32 19.75 19.19
CA GLU A 67 19.55 19.87 17.94
C GLU A 67 20.35 20.46 16.77
N ASP A 68 21.70 20.47 16.87
CA ASP A 68 22.61 20.78 15.76
C ASP A 68 22.87 19.51 14.94
N PHE A 69 21.84 19.06 14.21
CA PHE A 69 21.86 17.78 13.52
C PHE A 69 22.91 17.69 12.41
N ALA A 70 23.16 18.77 11.66
CA ALA A 70 24.16 18.79 10.60
C ALA A 70 25.58 18.61 11.14
N ALA A 71 25.92 19.26 12.26
CA ALA A 71 27.20 19.07 12.89
C ALA A 71 27.32 17.69 13.56
N ALA A 72 26.23 17.16 14.12
CA ALA A 72 26.18 15.80 14.66
C ALA A 72 26.42 14.74 13.58
N GLU A 73 25.78 14.89 12.42
CA GLU A 73 25.95 13.99 11.27
C GLU A 73 27.40 13.96 10.79
N THR A 74 27.99 15.14 10.61
CA THR A 74 29.41 15.28 10.23
C THR A 74 30.32 14.56 11.23
N ALA A 75 30.04 14.68 12.54
CA ALA A 75 30.83 14.02 13.58
C ALA A 75 30.71 12.48 13.51
N TYR A 76 29.51 11.93 13.32
CA TYR A 76 29.35 10.48 13.20
C TYR A 76 29.90 9.92 11.88
N LEU A 77 29.75 10.63 10.76
CA LEU A 77 30.36 10.23 9.48
C LEU A 77 31.88 10.17 9.59
N THR A 78 32.49 11.18 10.22
CA THR A 78 33.95 11.19 10.48
C THR A 78 34.37 9.99 11.35
N ALA A 79 33.55 9.61 12.34
CA ALA A 79 33.79 8.42 13.14
C ALA A 79 33.67 7.12 12.32
N ALA A 80 32.65 7.03 11.44
CA ALA A 80 32.43 5.88 10.58
C ALA A 80 33.56 5.69 9.55
N GLU A 81 34.04 6.78 8.95
CA GLU A 81 35.19 6.79 8.03
C GLU A 81 36.50 6.37 8.72
N SER A 82 36.70 6.81 9.96
CA SER A 82 37.90 6.50 10.74
C SER A 82 37.91 5.07 11.30
N SER A 83 36.74 4.42 11.38
CA SER A 83 36.62 3.03 11.81
C SER A 83 35.56 2.28 10.99
N PRO A 84 35.85 1.93 9.73
CA PRO A 84 34.85 1.39 8.80
C PRO A 84 34.22 0.05 9.21
N ILE A 85 34.83 -0.67 10.15
CA ILE A 85 34.35 -1.96 10.67
C ILE A 85 33.51 -1.85 11.95
N ALA A 86 33.35 -0.64 12.50
CA ALA A 86 32.58 -0.44 13.73
C ALA A 86 31.10 -0.18 13.41
N ALA A 87 30.20 -0.92 14.07
CA ALA A 87 28.76 -0.74 13.91
C ALA A 87 28.22 0.51 14.65
N GLU A 88 28.88 0.93 15.74
CA GLU A 88 28.41 1.99 16.65
C GLU A 88 28.17 3.35 15.96
N PRO A 89 29.09 3.90 15.12
CA PRO A 89 28.83 5.15 14.40
C PRO A 89 27.61 5.08 13.47
N TRP A 90 27.42 3.93 12.81
CA TRP A 90 26.29 3.69 11.91
C TRP A 90 24.96 3.58 12.67
N LEU A 91 24.94 2.93 13.84
CA LEU A 91 23.77 2.91 14.72
C LEU A 91 23.37 4.34 15.13
N HIS A 92 24.33 5.18 15.50
CA HIS A 92 24.06 6.55 15.91
C HIS A 92 23.65 7.47 14.76
N LEU A 93 24.18 7.28 13.55
CA LEU A 93 23.66 7.91 12.33
C LEU A 93 22.22 7.49 12.07
N GLY A 94 21.90 6.21 12.25
CA GLY A 94 20.53 5.70 12.16
C GLY A 94 19.56 6.45 13.08
N HIS A 95 19.91 6.55 14.36
CA HIS A 95 19.13 7.31 15.35
C HIS A 95 19.04 8.81 15.04
N LEU A 96 20.12 9.41 14.53
CA LEU A 96 20.14 10.82 14.15
C LEU A 96 19.20 11.08 12.97
N HIS A 97 19.33 10.32 11.90
CA HIS A 97 18.48 10.43 10.71
C HIS A 97 17.01 10.16 11.06
N LYS A 98 16.73 9.16 11.92
CA LYS A 98 15.39 8.90 12.47
C LYS A 98 14.83 10.13 13.19
N ARG A 99 15.63 10.80 14.03
CA ARG A 99 15.25 12.04 14.73
C ARG A 99 15.07 13.22 13.78
N CYS A 100 15.83 13.29 12.69
CA CYS A 100 15.67 14.28 11.63
C CYS A 100 14.46 14.01 10.72
N GLY A 101 13.84 12.84 10.83
CA GLY A 101 12.77 12.39 9.94
C GLY A 101 13.26 11.79 8.62
N ASP A 102 14.57 11.70 8.39
CA ASP A 102 15.15 11.04 7.22
C ASP A 102 15.19 9.52 7.43
N ARG A 103 14.06 8.88 7.15
CA ARG A 103 13.90 7.43 7.32
C ARG A 103 14.78 6.62 6.37
N VAL A 104 15.13 7.15 5.20
CA VAL A 104 15.94 6.44 4.20
C VAL A 104 17.38 6.37 4.65
N ALA A 105 17.94 7.52 5.03
CA ALA A 105 19.27 7.58 5.60
C ALA A 105 19.34 6.79 6.91
N ALA A 106 18.29 6.81 7.73
CA ALA A 106 18.22 5.99 8.95
C ALA A 106 18.33 4.50 8.64
N ASN A 107 17.51 3.98 7.73
CA ASN A 107 17.53 2.57 7.31
C ASN A 107 18.88 2.17 6.71
N ARG A 108 19.44 3.01 5.84
CA ARG A 108 20.76 2.75 5.26
C ARG A 108 21.82 2.65 6.36
N SER A 109 21.80 3.56 7.34
CA SER A 109 22.74 3.53 8.47
C SER A 109 22.53 2.29 9.36
N TYR A 110 21.31 1.89 9.67
CA TYR A 110 21.05 0.65 10.41
C TYR A 110 21.48 -0.61 9.64
N MET A 111 21.23 -0.67 8.33
CA MET A 111 21.71 -1.78 7.49
C MET A 111 23.24 -1.86 7.47
N LEU A 112 23.94 -0.72 7.40
CA LEU A 112 25.40 -0.68 7.52
C LEU A 112 25.86 -1.15 8.91
N ALA A 113 25.16 -0.77 9.99
CA ALA A 113 25.45 -1.29 11.33
C ALA A 113 25.29 -2.83 11.40
N LEU A 114 24.22 -3.40 10.85
CA LEU A 114 24.02 -4.86 10.80
C LEU A 114 25.03 -5.59 9.93
N LYS A 115 25.52 -4.95 8.85
CA LYS A 115 26.60 -5.55 8.03
C LYS A 115 27.85 -5.83 8.87
N HIS A 116 28.16 -4.96 9.83
CA HIS A 116 29.34 -5.07 10.67
C HIS A 116 29.10 -5.87 11.94
N GLU A 117 27.91 -5.77 12.53
CA GLU A 117 27.50 -6.53 13.71
C GLU A 117 26.09 -7.13 13.52
N PRO A 118 25.99 -8.30 12.82
CA PRO A 118 24.70 -8.89 12.44
C PRO A 118 23.80 -9.31 13.61
N ALA A 119 24.39 -9.46 14.81
CA ALA A 119 23.71 -9.86 16.02
C ALA A 119 23.42 -8.68 16.97
N ASN A 120 23.64 -7.43 16.54
CA ASN A 120 23.41 -6.26 17.38
C ASN A 120 21.90 -6.12 17.72
N PRO A 121 21.49 -6.32 18.99
CA PRO A 121 20.08 -6.38 19.36
C PRO A 121 19.36 -5.05 19.16
N ASP A 122 20.05 -3.92 19.37
CA ASP A 122 19.48 -2.58 19.25
C ASP A 122 19.16 -2.26 17.78
N VAL A 123 20.10 -2.58 16.87
CA VAL A 123 19.89 -2.38 15.44
C VAL A 123 18.84 -3.35 14.88
N LEU A 124 18.84 -4.61 15.34
CA LEU A 124 17.85 -5.61 14.94
C LEU A 124 16.43 -5.18 15.34
N GLN A 125 16.27 -4.60 16.54
CA GLN A 125 14.98 -4.08 17.00
C GLN A 125 14.52 -2.90 16.14
N GLU A 126 15.40 -1.95 15.83
CA GLU A 126 15.09 -0.83 14.95
C GLU A 126 14.71 -1.33 13.54
N MET A 127 15.50 -2.23 12.94
CA MET A 127 15.23 -2.78 11.61
C MET A 127 13.96 -3.64 11.56
N ALA A 128 13.66 -4.39 12.61
CA ALA A 128 12.42 -5.16 12.75
C ALA A 128 11.21 -4.23 12.69
N HIS A 129 11.29 -3.09 13.37
CA HIS A 129 10.29 -2.04 13.31
C HIS A 129 10.14 -1.47 11.88
N PHE A 130 11.25 -1.11 11.22
CA PHE A 130 11.24 -0.52 9.89
C PHE A 130 10.72 -1.44 8.79
N LEU A 131 11.14 -2.71 8.81
CA LEU A 131 10.73 -3.72 7.85
C LEU A 131 9.34 -4.31 8.18
N GLY A 132 8.73 -3.91 9.31
CA GLY A 132 7.48 -4.45 9.80
C GLY A 132 7.56 -5.96 10.03
N ILE A 133 8.71 -6.44 10.52
CA ILE A 133 8.97 -7.83 10.89
C ILE A 133 8.89 -7.89 12.42
N GLY A 134 7.84 -8.49 12.96
CA GLY A 134 7.60 -8.52 14.41
C GLY A 134 8.48 -9.51 15.20
N ASP A 135 9.38 -10.24 14.53
CA ASP A 135 10.20 -11.30 15.14
C ASP A 135 11.69 -11.17 14.76
N ASN A 136 12.54 -10.93 15.76
CA ASN A 136 14.00 -10.85 15.62
C ASN A 136 14.65 -12.19 15.19
N ALA A 137 13.96 -13.33 15.29
CA ALA A 137 14.41 -14.60 14.72
C ALA A 137 14.25 -14.62 13.20
N GLN A 138 13.10 -14.16 12.67
CA GLN A 138 12.85 -14.01 11.24
C GLN A 138 13.81 -12.99 10.61
N MET A 139 14.13 -11.90 11.33
CA MET A 139 15.14 -10.94 10.89
C MET A 139 16.53 -11.56 10.76
N ARG A 140 16.95 -12.36 11.75
CA ARG A 140 18.25 -13.05 11.70
C ARG A 140 18.31 -14.09 10.58
N GLU A 141 17.21 -14.78 10.31
CA GLU A 141 17.08 -15.71 9.20
C GLU A 141 17.12 -14.99 7.84
N LEU A 142 16.47 -13.83 7.73
CA LEU A 142 16.51 -12.95 6.57
C LEU A 142 17.94 -12.46 6.27
N LEU A 143 18.66 -12.01 7.30
CA LEU A 143 20.05 -11.56 7.18
C LEU A 143 20.99 -12.72 6.86
N ALA A 144 20.78 -13.90 7.46
CA ALA A 144 21.57 -15.10 7.15
C ALA A 144 21.35 -15.58 5.70
N LEU A 145 20.14 -15.44 5.15
CA LEU A 145 19.85 -15.76 3.74
C LEU A 145 20.51 -14.78 2.77
N LEU A 146 20.59 -13.48 3.14
CA LEU A 146 21.33 -12.48 2.36
C LEU A 146 22.84 -12.75 2.36
N ASP A 147 23.38 -13.35 3.42
CA ASP A 147 24.79 -13.72 3.56
C ASP A 147 25.13 -15.06 2.87
N GLN A 148 24.17 -16.00 2.80
CA GLN A 148 24.32 -17.28 2.10
C GLN A 148 24.39 -17.11 0.57
N ASP A 149 23.68 -16.15 -0.02
CA ASP A 149 23.84 -15.77 -1.44
C ASP A 149 25.17 -15.02 -1.69
N ALA A 150 25.80 -14.46 -0.65
CA ALA A 150 27.12 -13.82 -0.75
C ALA A 150 28.29 -14.80 -0.60
N ALA A 151 28.06 -16.03 -0.11
CA ALA A 151 29.10 -17.00 0.23
C ALA A 151 29.70 -17.78 -0.97
N GLU A 152 29.15 -17.64 -2.19
CA GLU A 152 29.79 -18.09 -3.44
C GLU A 152 30.32 -16.93 -4.31
N ALA A 153 30.31 -15.70 -3.80
CA ALA A 153 30.93 -14.55 -4.45
C ALA A 153 32.30 -14.24 -3.79
N PRO A 154 33.37 -13.95 -4.57
CA PRO A 154 34.61 -13.47 -3.98
C PRO A 154 34.34 -12.15 -3.24
N ALA A 155 34.95 -12.01 -2.06
CA ALA A 155 34.77 -10.90 -1.13
C ALA A 155 34.70 -9.54 -1.83
N PHE A 156 33.55 -8.86 -1.70
CA PHE A 156 33.38 -7.46 -2.11
C PHE A 156 33.96 -6.54 -1.03
N ASP A 157 35.29 -6.33 -1.10
CA ASP A 157 35.92 -5.15 -0.54
C ASP A 157 35.84 -4.02 -1.57
N ALA A 158 35.40 -2.85 -1.10
CA ALA A 158 34.98 -1.69 -1.89
C ALA A 158 33.66 -1.87 -2.68
N THR A 159 32.83 -0.83 -2.63
CA THR A 159 31.64 -0.65 -3.47
C THR A 159 31.99 -1.04 -4.91
N PRO A 160 31.35 -2.08 -5.50
CA PRO A 160 31.78 -2.57 -6.80
C PRO A 160 31.62 -1.47 -7.83
N THR A 161 32.70 -1.17 -8.52
CA THR A 161 32.63 -0.30 -9.68
C THR A 161 32.00 -1.10 -10.83
N ALA A 162 31.41 -0.41 -11.80
CA ALA A 162 30.90 -1.06 -13.02
C ALA A 162 31.99 -1.83 -13.81
N GLY A 163 33.27 -1.69 -13.45
CA GLY A 163 34.37 -2.51 -13.98
C GLY A 163 34.43 -3.91 -13.36
N ASP A 164 34.20 -4.03 -12.05
CA ASP A 164 34.38 -5.27 -11.30
C ASP A 164 33.31 -6.32 -11.65
N ALA A 165 32.07 -5.87 -11.87
CA ALA A 165 30.98 -6.73 -12.32
C ALA A 165 31.09 -7.12 -13.81
N VAL A 166 31.76 -6.30 -14.64
CA VAL A 166 32.10 -6.66 -16.03
C VAL A 166 33.21 -7.72 -16.06
N ASP A 167 34.14 -7.69 -15.11
CA ASP A 167 35.18 -8.73 -14.98
C ASP A 167 34.61 -10.05 -14.43
N ALA A 168 33.64 -9.99 -13.51
CA ALA A 168 32.87 -11.16 -13.05
C ALA A 168 32.04 -11.79 -14.18
N MET A 169 31.38 -10.98 -15.03
CA MET A 169 30.69 -11.47 -16.23
C MET A 169 31.65 -12.18 -17.18
N ARG A 170 32.82 -11.59 -17.49
CA ARG A 170 33.84 -12.23 -18.34
C ARG A 170 34.36 -13.55 -17.75
N HIS A 171 34.41 -13.65 -16.43
CA HIS A 171 34.82 -14.88 -15.74
C HIS A 171 33.76 -16.00 -15.85
N ILE A 172 32.48 -15.68 -15.68
CA ILE A 172 31.38 -16.65 -15.84
C ILE A 172 31.22 -17.09 -17.30
N GLU A 173 31.40 -16.16 -18.24
CA GLU A 173 31.37 -16.40 -19.70
C GLU A 173 32.47 -17.38 -20.15
N ALA A 174 33.64 -17.34 -19.49
CA ALA A 174 34.75 -18.26 -19.73
C ALA A 174 34.50 -19.68 -19.15
N LEU A 175 33.67 -19.82 -18.11
CA LEU A 175 33.38 -21.09 -17.42
C LEU A 175 32.18 -21.85 -18.03
N LEU A 176 31.29 -21.15 -18.72
CA LEU A 176 30.07 -21.67 -19.37
C LEU A 176 30.24 -22.93 -20.23
N PRO A 177 31.32 -23.09 -21.03
CA PRO A 177 31.52 -24.30 -21.84
C PRO A 177 31.75 -25.57 -21.02
N GLY A 178 32.24 -25.45 -19.78
CA GLY A 178 32.60 -26.57 -18.90
C GLY A 178 31.50 -27.02 -17.93
N LEU A 179 30.39 -26.30 -17.85
CA LEU A 179 29.31 -26.58 -16.89
C LEU A 179 28.31 -27.63 -17.42
N PRO A 180 27.67 -28.45 -16.55
CA PRO A 180 26.53 -29.29 -16.90
C PRO A 180 25.34 -28.48 -17.43
N GLU A 181 24.51 -29.06 -18.31
CA GLU A 181 23.44 -28.35 -19.03
C GLU A 181 22.40 -27.69 -18.09
N GLU A 182 22.06 -28.37 -17.00
CA GLU A 182 21.18 -27.90 -15.93
C GLU A 182 21.74 -26.70 -15.14
N SER A 183 23.07 -26.58 -15.02
CA SER A 183 23.75 -25.45 -14.36
C SER A 183 23.99 -24.26 -15.30
N ARG A 184 23.96 -24.47 -16.63
CA ARG A 184 24.14 -23.38 -17.61
C ARG A 184 22.96 -22.41 -17.63
N ALA A 185 21.75 -22.88 -17.35
CA ALA A 185 20.57 -22.03 -17.25
C ALA A 185 20.66 -21.07 -16.05
N ALA A 186 21.09 -21.58 -14.89
CA ALA A 186 21.32 -20.78 -13.69
C ALA A 186 22.49 -19.79 -13.87
N ALA A 187 23.58 -20.21 -14.50
CA ALA A 187 24.72 -19.34 -14.80
C ALA A 187 24.38 -18.22 -15.79
N ARG A 188 23.54 -18.49 -16.80
CA ARG A 188 23.01 -17.45 -17.72
C ARG A 188 22.09 -16.46 -17.01
N TRP A 189 21.25 -16.95 -16.10
CA TRP A 189 20.39 -16.11 -15.27
C TRP A 189 21.20 -15.23 -14.32
N GLN A 190 22.27 -15.76 -13.72
CA GLN A 190 23.21 -14.98 -12.91
C GLN A 190 23.96 -13.94 -13.74
N MET A 191 24.31 -14.24 -15.01
CA MET A 191 24.87 -13.25 -15.94
C MET A 191 23.87 -12.14 -16.29
N GLU A 192 22.59 -12.46 -16.50
CA GLU A 192 21.53 -11.46 -16.71
C GLU A 192 21.34 -10.59 -15.45
N ALA A 193 21.29 -11.20 -14.26
CA ALA A 193 21.17 -10.48 -12.99
C ALA A 193 22.38 -9.58 -12.70
N LEU A 194 23.61 -10.02 -13.05
CA LEU A 194 24.83 -9.21 -12.94
C LEU A 194 24.86 -8.09 -14.00
N SER A 195 24.36 -8.35 -15.21
CA SER A 195 24.17 -7.32 -16.24
C SER A 195 23.20 -6.24 -15.79
N ASP A 196 22.10 -6.62 -15.14
CA ASP A 196 21.13 -5.69 -14.55
C ASP A 196 21.73 -4.91 -13.37
N LEU A 197 22.61 -5.54 -12.58
CA LEU A 197 23.34 -4.88 -11.50
C LEU A 197 24.42 -3.91 -12.02
N VAL A 198 25.09 -4.25 -13.12
CA VAL A 198 25.99 -3.34 -13.88
C VAL A 198 25.19 -2.18 -14.47
N GLY A 199 23.97 -2.43 -14.96
CA GLY A 199 23.03 -1.39 -15.39
C GLY A 199 22.68 -0.44 -14.24
N ALA A 200 22.27 -0.99 -13.09
CA ALA A 200 21.91 -0.24 -11.89
C ALA A 200 23.10 0.52 -11.23
N ALA A 201 24.33 0.01 -11.37
CA ALA A 201 25.54 0.68 -10.87
C ALA A 201 26.08 1.73 -11.85
N ARG A 202 25.77 1.63 -13.14
CA ARG A 202 26.05 2.65 -14.16
C ARG A 202 25.03 3.79 -14.16
N SER A 203 23.86 3.57 -13.57
CA SER A 203 22.80 4.55 -13.48
C SER A 203 22.95 5.48 -12.27
N ALA A 204 23.78 6.51 -12.41
CA ALA A 204 23.22 7.85 -12.23
C ALA A 204 22.38 8.13 -13.48
N GLU A 205 21.29 7.38 -13.68
CA GLU A 205 20.50 7.54 -14.90
C GLU A 205 19.67 8.81 -14.78
N PRO A 206 19.67 9.64 -15.84
CA PRO A 206 18.70 10.70 -15.97
C PRO A 206 17.29 10.09 -15.98
N GLN A 207 16.29 10.93 -15.71
CA GLN A 207 14.85 10.69 -15.95
C GLN A 207 14.61 9.55 -16.96
N PRO A 208 13.72 8.58 -16.72
CA PRO A 208 13.35 7.64 -17.78
C PRO A 208 12.75 8.46 -18.93
N ASP A 209 13.58 8.72 -19.95
CA ASP A 209 13.21 9.46 -21.14
C ASP A 209 12.40 8.50 -22.01
N PHE A 210 11.10 8.48 -21.76
CA PHE A 210 10.17 7.72 -22.58
C PHE A 210 9.95 8.37 -23.96
N GLY A 211 10.66 9.46 -24.27
CA GLY A 211 10.45 10.29 -25.45
C GLY A 211 9.05 10.89 -25.44
N ASP A 212 8.40 10.88 -26.61
CA ASP A 212 7.02 11.37 -26.77
C ASP A 212 5.95 10.39 -26.25
N ARG A 213 6.33 9.20 -25.77
CA ARG A 213 5.37 8.18 -25.34
C ARG A 213 4.66 8.62 -24.06
N LEU A 214 3.36 8.30 -23.99
CA LEU A 214 2.59 8.49 -22.78
C LEU A 214 3.13 7.60 -21.66
N ALA A 215 3.37 8.19 -20.49
CA ALA A 215 3.85 7.47 -19.31
C ALA A 215 2.68 6.95 -18.47
N LEU A 216 2.66 5.65 -18.24
CA LEU A 216 1.75 4.93 -17.36
C LEU A 216 2.55 4.42 -16.15
N ILE A 217 2.13 4.82 -14.95
CA ILE A 217 2.74 4.39 -13.69
C ILE A 217 1.75 3.45 -13.01
N PHE A 218 2.06 2.16 -12.96
CA PHE A 218 1.20 1.19 -12.30
C PHE A 218 1.52 1.09 -10.82
N ASP A 219 0.52 1.35 -9.99
CA ASP A 219 0.58 1.14 -8.55
C ASP A 219 0.24 -0.32 -8.20
N VAL A 220 1.22 -1.02 -7.61
CA VAL A 220 1.16 -2.41 -7.16
C VAL A 220 1.24 -2.54 -5.63
N SER A 221 0.88 -1.49 -4.88
CA SER A 221 0.90 -1.49 -3.40
C SER A 221 0.15 -2.69 -2.80
N ASP A 222 -1.03 -2.98 -3.36
CA ASP A 222 -1.85 -4.15 -3.03
C ASP A 222 -1.09 -5.46 -3.22
N LEU A 223 -0.50 -5.67 -4.39
CA LEU A 223 0.23 -6.89 -4.73
C LEU A 223 1.45 -7.10 -3.82
N ILE A 224 2.22 -6.04 -3.60
CA ILE A 224 3.43 -6.10 -2.77
C ILE A 224 3.07 -6.40 -1.31
N SER A 225 2.00 -5.79 -0.79
CA SER A 225 1.47 -6.10 0.54
C SER A 225 0.94 -7.53 0.63
N TYR A 226 0.21 -7.97 -0.39
CA TYR A 226 -0.33 -9.33 -0.50
C TYR A 226 0.79 -10.39 -0.41
N PHE A 227 1.90 -10.19 -1.13
CA PHE A 227 3.03 -11.11 -1.15
C PHE A 227 3.73 -11.32 0.20
N ARG A 228 3.55 -10.41 1.16
CA ARG A 228 4.04 -10.64 2.54
C ARG A 228 3.32 -11.81 3.22
N ASN A 229 2.06 -12.02 2.89
CA ASN A 229 1.17 -12.95 3.59
C ASN A 229 0.73 -14.15 2.75
N ALA A 230 0.84 -14.07 1.42
CA ALA A 230 0.41 -15.12 0.51
C ALA A 230 1.26 -15.16 -0.76
N ARG A 231 1.51 -16.35 -1.31
CA ARG A 231 2.26 -16.52 -2.57
C ARG A 231 1.34 -16.60 -3.79
N LEU A 232 0.26 -17.39 -3.73
CA LEU A 232 -0.68 -17.55 -4.85
C LEU A 232 -1.58 -16.32 -4.99
N PRO A 233 -1.57 -15.60 -6.12
CA PRO A 233 -2.38 -14.40 -6.30
C PRO A 233 -3.89 -14.73 -6.39
N THR A 234 -4.74 -13.83 -5.87
CA THR A 234 -6.20 -13.91 -6.08
C THR A 234 -6.61 -13.16 -7.36
N GLY A 235 -7.92 -12.96 -7.59
CA GLY A 235 -8.44 -12.30 -8.79
C GLY A 235 -7.80 -10.93 -9.08
N ILE A 236 -7.81 -10.01 -8.11
CA ILE A 236 -7.27 -8.65 -8.29
C ILE A 236 -5.75 -8.67 -8.51
N GLN A 237 -5.01 -9.51 -7.77
CA GLN A 237 -3.56 -9.65 -7.97
C GLN A 237 -3.22 -10.26 -9.32
N ARG A 238 -4.02 -11.21 -9.83
CA ARG A 238 -3.86 -11.76 -11.18
C ARG A 238 -4.09 -10.69 -12.25
N VAL A 239 -5.11 -9.85 -12.10
CA VAL A 239 -5.34 -8.71 -13.01
C VAL A 239 -4.13 -7.77 -13.04
N GLN A 240 -3.56 -7.43 -11.89
CA GLN A 240 -2.33 -6.63 -11.80
C GLN A 240 -1.16 -7.30 -12.55
N ILE A 241 -0.86 -8.57 -12.23
CA ILE A 241 0.26 -9.32 -12.82
C ILE A 241 0.13 -9.40 -14.34
N GLU A 242 -1.02 -9.85 -14.83
CA GLU A 242 -1.22 -10.12 -16.25
C GLU A 242 -1.28 -8.82 -17.05
N THR A 243 -1.96 -7.78 -16.55
CA THR A 243 -2.06 -6.49 -17.25
C THR A 243 -0.70 -5.79 -17.34
N ILE A 244 0.02 -5.65 -16.22
CA ILE A 244 1.30 -4.95 -16.17
C ILE A 244 2.37 -5.73 -16.94
N GLY A 245 2.41 -7.06 -16.76
CA GLY A 245 3.34 -7.92 -17.48
C GLY A 245 3.18 -7.83 -19.00
N ASN A 246 1.95 -7.69 -19.49
CA ASN A 246 1.69 -7.49 -20.91
C ASN A 246 1.97 -6.05 -21.37
N ALA A 247 1.66 -5.03 -20.56
CA ALA A 247 2.00 -3.64 -20.86
C ALA A 247 3.51 -3.43 -21.06
N LEU A 248 4.33 -4.06 -20.21
CA LEU A 248 5.79 -4.05 -20.34
C LEU A 248 6.28 -4.68 -21.66
N ARG A 249 5.64 -5.76 -22.11
CA ARG A 249 6.01 -6.47 -23.35
C ARG A 249 5.60 -5.72 -24.61
N LEU A 250 4.44 -5.05 -24.59
CA LEU A 250 3.93 -4.28 -25.73
C LEU A 250 4.81 -3.07 -26.07
N ASN A 251 5.47 -2.48 -25.07
CA ASN A 251 6.36 -1.31 -25.20
C ASN A 251 5.73 -0.10 -25.95
N SER A 252 4.40 -0.08 -26.06
CA SER A 252 3.63 0.98 -26.73
C SER A 252 3.54 2.25 -25.88
N PHE A 253 3.73 2.11 -24.57
CA PHE A 253 3.70 3.18 -23.58
C PHE A 253 5.00 3.17 -22.77
N GLY A 254 5.35 4.31 -22.18
CA GLY A 254 6.37 4.34 -21.13
C GLY A 254 5.76 3.75 -19.86
N VAL A 255 6.34 2.68 -19.30
CA VAL A 255 5.78 2.00 -18.12
C VAL A 255 6.73 2.13 -16.95
N GLN A 256 6.23 2.69 -15.84
CA GLN A 256 6.87 2.61 -14.51
C GLN A 256 5.97 1.78 -13.59
N ILE A 257 6.56 1.16 -12.58
CA ILE A 257 5.81 0.41 -11.56
C ILE A 257 6.23 0.97 -10.19
N CYS A 258 5.25 1.25 -9.34
CA CYS A 258 5.52 1.74 -8.00
C CYS A 258 4.67 1.04 -6.94
N ALA A 259 5.11 1.12 -5.69
CA ALA A 259 4.31 0.74 -4.52
C ALA A 259 4.40 1.84 -3.47
N PHE A 260 3.26 2.21 -2.91
CA PHE A 260 3.16 3.04 -1.73
C PHE A 260 3.45 2.21 -0.48
N ILE A 261 4.45 2.63 0.29
CA ILE A 261 4.86 1.92 1.51
C ILE A 261 4.41 2.73 2.72
N GLU A 262 3.37 2.24 3.41
CA GLU A 262 2.74 2.92 4.55
C GLU A 262 3.74 3.27 5.67
N SER A 263 4.66 2.37 6.01
CA SER A 263 5.69 2.64 7.02
C SER A 263 6.66 3.76 6.63
N ARG A 264 6.72 4.12 5.35
CA ARG A 264 7.53 5.23 4.84
C ARG A 264 6.72 6.47 4.51
N ASP A 265 5.40 6.33 4.34
CA ASP A 265 4.56 7.33 3.69
C ASP A 265 5.25 7.80 2.40
N ASP A 266 5.52 6.92 1.44
CA ASP A 266 6.16 7.32 0.17
C ASP A 266 5.93 6.29 -0.93
N TRP A 267 6.07 6.75 -2.18
CA TRP A 267 6.04 5.92 -3.37
C TRP A 267 7.44 5.43 -3.71
N LEU A 268 7.62 4.12 -3.89
CA LEU A 268 8.89 3.52 -4.27
C LEU A 268 8.78 2.79 -5.59
N GLU A 269 9.86 2.80 -6.37
CA GLU A 269 9.92 2.09 -7.64
C GLU A 269 10.04 0.58 -7.41
N ILE A 270 9.29 -0.18 -8.20
CA ILE A 270 9.46 -1.62 -8.35
C ILE A 270 10.05 -1.87 -9.74
N PRO A 271 11.35 -2.19 -9.86
CA PRO A 271 11.93 -2.42 -11.17
C PRO A 271 11.23 -3.55 -11.93
N ALA A 272 11.01 -3.36 -13.22
CA ALA A 272 10.28 -4.33 -14.05
C ALA A 272 10.83 -5.77 -13.96
N PRO A 273 12.16 -6.02 -13.97
CA PRO A 273 12.70 -7.36 -13.77
C PRO A 273 12.31 -7.98 -12.42
N THR A 274 12.31 -7.17 -11.34
CA THR A 274 11.90 -7.61 -10.00
C THR A 274 10.41 -7.96 -9.96
N PHE A 275 9.55 -7.12 -10.55
CA PHE A 275 8.12 -7.39 -10.66
C PHE A 275 7.84 -8.69 -11.42
N LEU A 276 8.45 -8.86 -12.60
CA LEU A 276 8.26 -10.04 -13.44
C LEU A 276 8.75 -11.33 -12.77
N ALA A 277 9.89 -11.27 -12.07
CA ALA A 277 10.42 -12.41 -11.32
C ALA A 277 9.46 -12.83 -10.19
N LEU A 278 8.95 -11.87 -9.40
CA LEU A 278 7.98 -12.16 -8.35
C LEU A 278 6.67 -12.71 -8.92
N ALA A 279 6.16 -12.13 -10.00
CA ALA A 279 4.99 -12.63 -10.71
C ALA A 279 5.19 -14.09 -11.15
N GLN A 280 6.32 -14.42 -11.78
CA GLN A 280 6.61 -15.78 -12.20
C GLN A 280 6.70 -16.76 -11.03
N LEU A 281 7.42 -16.39 -9.96
CA LEU A 281 7.54 -17.21 -8.76
C LEU A 281 6.19 -17.42 -8.05
N SER A 282 5.31 -16.41 -8.06
CA SER A 282 3.98 -16.48 -7.47
C SER A 282 3.07 -17.50 -8.17
N LEU A 283 3.26 -17.70 -9.48
CA LEU A 283 2.48 -18.63 -10.31
C LEU A 283 3.00 -20.08 -10.26
N ALA A 284 4.28 -20.27 -9.94
CA ALA A 284 4.93 -21.58 -10.00
C ALA A 284 4.53 -22.51 -8.83
N SER A 285 4.30 -21.96 -7.65
CA SER A 285 3.98 -22.73 -6.44
C SER A 285 3.27 -21.85 -5.40
N GLY A 286 2.48 -22.47 -4.53
CA GLY A 286 1.93 -21.82 -3.34
C GLY A 286 2.77 -21.96 -2.08
N ASP A 287 3.92 -22.64 -2.15
CA ASP A 287 4.80 -22.83 -1.01
C ASP A 287 5.50 -21.53 -0.60
N ARG A 288 5.12 -20.98 0.55
CA ARG A 288 5.73 -19.76 1.11
C ARG A 288 7.11 -20.01 1.72
N GLY A 289 7.45 -21.26 2.03
CA GLY A 289 8.72 -21.67 2.61
C GLY A 289 9.83 -21.89 1.59
N ALA A 290 9.51 -21.81 0.29
CA ALA A 290 10.47 -22.09 -0.76
C ALA A 290 11.61 -21.05 -0.75
N PRO A 291 12.90 -21.46 -0.72
CA PRO A 291 14.03 -20.55 -0.59
C PRO A 291 14.06 -19.44 -1.64
N GLU A 292 13.69 -19.75 -2.89
CA GLU A 292 13.68 -18.78 -3.99
C GLU A 292 12.64 -17.67 -3.79
N TRP A 293 11.50 -18.00 -3.17
CA TRP A 293 10.44 -17.05 -2.85
C TRP A 293 10.86 -16.14 -1.68
N ILE A 294 11.37 -16.74 -0.60
CA ILE A 294 11.85 -15.99 0.57
C ILE A 294 12.97 -15.04 0.15
N GLY A 295 13.97 -15.52 -0.60
CA GLY A 295 15.08 -14.70 -1.08
C GLY A 295 14.61 -13.55 -1.99
N ALA A 296 13.63 -13.78 -2.86
CA ALA A 296 13.09 -12.72 -3.72
C ALA A 296 12.37 -11.63 -2.91
N LEU A 297 11.55 -12.01 -1.92
CA LEU A 297 10.88 -11.05 -1.04
C LEU A 297 11.86 -10.31 -0.13
N ALA A 298 12.89 -10.99 0.36
CA ALA A 298 13.95 -10.38 1.17
C ALA A 298 14.67 -9.27 0.40
N ARG A 299 15.09 -9.56 -0.84
CA ARG A 299 15.73 -8.58 -1.72
C ARG A 299 14.81 -7.39 -2.02
N LEU A 300 13.53 -7.66 -2.28
CA LEU A 300 12.54 -6.61 -2.47
C LEU A 300 12.40 -5.73 -1.22
N GLN A 301 12.22 -6.33 -0.04
CA GLN A 301 12.07 -5.61 1.22
C GLN A 301 13.28 -4.73 1.54
N LEU A 302 14.49 -5.27 1.34
CA LEU A 302 15.73 -4.51 1.51
C LEU A 302 15.80 -3.32 0.55
N ARG A 303 15.45 -3.53 -0.72
CA ARG A 303 15.39 -2.45 -1.70
C ARG A 303 14.37 -1.40 -1.29
N LEU A 304 13.15 -1.81 -0.90
CA LEU A 304 12.11 -0.89 -0.44
C LEU A 304 12.51 -0.13 0.83
N ALA A 305 13.34 -0.70 1.70
CA ALA A 305 13.82 -0.01 2.90
C ALA A 305 14.89 1.05 2.59
N THR A 306 15.68 0.85 1.53
CA THR A 306 16.91 1.61 1.26
C THR A 306 16.87 2.50 0.03
N SER A 307 15.82 2.39 -0.80
CA SER A 307 15.66 3.18 -2.03
C SER A 307 15.09 4.57 -1.73
N GLU A 308 15.49 5.55 -2.53
CA GLU A 308 14.84 6.86 -2.54
C GLU A 308 13.39 6.75 -3.08
N PRO A 309 12.53 7.74 -2.77
CA PRO A 309 11.22 7.87 -3.41
C PRO A 309 11.33 7.87 -4.94
N ILE A 310 10.38 7.22 -5.61
CA ILE A 310 10.33 7.17 -7.08
C ILE A 310 10.19 8.57 -7.67
N GLU A 311 10.98 8.87 -8.69
CA GLU A 311 10.74 10.04 -9.53
C GLU A 311 9.71 9.72 -10.61
N MET A 312 8.44 10.06 -10.36
CA MET A 312 7.35 9.86 -11.32
C MET A 312 7.55 10.72 -12.57
N ALA A 313 7.31 10.20 -13.77
CA ALA A 313 7.33 11.00 -14.99
C ALA A 313 6.30 12.17 -14.92
N ARG A 314 6.65 13.35 -15.47
CA ARG A 314 5.75 14.52 -15.45
C ARG A 314 4.52 14.24 -16.31
N GLY A 315 3.34 14.60 -15.82
CA GLY A 315 2.08 14.40 -16.57
C GLY A 315 1.67 12.93 -16.71
N ALA A 316 2.31 12.01 -15.98
CA ALA A 316 2.05 10.58 -16.11
C ALA A 316 0.70 10.18 -15.48
N TYR A 317 0.14 9.07 -15.95
CA TYR A 317 -1.06 8.49 -15.38
C TYR A 317 -0.69 7.48 -14.28
N LEU A 318 -0.99 7.80 -13.03
CA LEU A 318 -0.86 6.88 -11.89
C LEU A 318 -2.08 5.98 -11.83
N ILE A 319 -1.93 4.74 -12.30
CA ILE A 319 -3.00 3.75 -12.43
C ILE A 319 -2.94 2.77 -11.25
N ASN A 320 -3.96 2.81 -10.40
CA ASN A 320 -4.12 1.88 -9.28
C ASN A 320 -5.01 0.72 -9.71
N LEU A 321 -4.40 -0.42 -10.08
CA LEU A 321 -5.13 -1.64 -10.50
C LEU A 321 -5.57 -2.50 -9.31
N GLY A 322 -4.93 -2.33 -8.15
CA GLY A 322 -5.17 -3.10 -6.93
C GLY A 322 -6.16 -2.44 -5.98
N THR A 323 -6.09 -2.82 -4.70
CA THR A 323 -6.82 -2.14 -3.62
C THR A 323 -5.95 -1.12 -2.89
N SER A 324 -6.49 0.04 -2.54
CA SER A 324 -5.79 1.06 -1.76
C SER A 324 -6.59 1.56 -0.55
N TRP A 325 -7.76 0.99 -0.27
CA TRP A 325 -8.67 1.48 0.76
C TRP A 325 -8.16 1.34 2.20
N TRP A 326 -7.24 0.42 2.44
CA TRP A 326 -6.61 0.19 3.74
C TRP A 326 -5.34 1.02 3.96
N LEU A 327 -4.83 1.73 2.93
CA LEU A 327 -3.59 2.49 3.00
C LEU A 327 -3.83 3.88 3.58
N GLN A 328 -3.31 4.12 4.78
CA GLN A 328 -3.34 5.45 5.38
C GLN A 328 -2.46 6.43 4.58
N ASN A 329 -2.83 7.71 4.56
CA ASN A 329 -2.15 8.78 3.83
C ASN A 329 -1.98 8.58 2.31
N TYR A 330 -2.54 7.53 1.72
CA TYR A 330 -2.42 7.26 0.29
C TYR A 330 -2.84 8.48 -0.56
N PHE A 331 -4.00 9.07 -0.28
CA PHE A 331 -4.48 10.25 -1.01
C PHE A 331 -3.67 11.52 -0.74
N LEU A 332 -3.09 11.68 0.45
CA LEU A 332 -2.14 12.76 0.74
C LEU A 332 -0.94 12.69 -0.22
N PHE A 333 -0.44 11.48 -0.48
CA PHE A 333 0.68 11.26 -1.39
C PHE A 333 0.29 11.24 -2.85
N VAL A 334 -0.96 10.92 -3.19
CA VAL A 334 -1.53 11.23 -4.51
C VAL A 334 -1.50 12.74 -4.72
N ARG A 335 -2.05 13.56 -3.80
CA ARG A 335 -2.00 15.03 -3.89
C ARG A 335 -0.58 15.56 -4.03
N ARG A 336 0.37 15.02 -3.26
CA ARG A 336 1.80 15.37 -3.36
C ARG A 336 2.35 15.06 -4.76
N ALA A 337 2.07 13.88 -5.30
CA ALA A 337 2.49 13.53 -6.66
C ALA A 337 1.87 14.46 -7.72
N LYS A 338 0.57 14.78 -7.59
CA LYS A 338 -0.13 15.72 -8.47
C LYS A 338 0.53 17.11 -8.42
N ALA A 339 0.82 17.61 -7.22
CA ALA A 339 1.44 18.93 -7.02
C ALA A 339 2.89 19.00 -7.55
N LEU A 340 3.70 17.96 -7.34
CA LEU A 340 5.13 17.98 -7.72
C LEU A 340 5.36 17.66 -9.19
N ARG A 341 4.57 16.74 -9.75
CA ARG A 341 4.83 16.12 -11.07
C ARG A 341 3.66 16.24 -12.04
N GLY A 342 2.51 16.74 -11.60
CA GLY A 342 1.32 16.83 -12.45
C GLY A 342 0.81 15.46 -12.86
N VAL A 343 0.94 14.43 -12.02
CA VAL A 343 0.38 13.11 -12.35
C VAL A 343 -1.15 13.16 -12.38
N ARG A 344 -1.76 12.29 -13.18
CA ARG A 344 -3.21 12.06 -13.22
C ARG A 344 -3.51 10.76 -12.50
N TYR A 345 -4.31 10.80 -11.43
CA TYR A 345 -4.66 9.62 -10.66
C TYR A 345 -5.88 8.91 -11.26
N VAL A 346 -5.74 7.60 -11.48
CA VAL A 346 -6.76 6.76 -12.10
C VAL A 346 -6.95 5.46 -11.29
N PRO A 347 -7.93 5.40 -10.37
CA PRO A 347 -8.30 4.16 -9.71
C PRO A 347 -9.02 3.22 -10.68
N PHE A 348 -8.71 1.92 -10.56
CA PHE A 348 -9.49 0.85 -11.16
C PHE A 348 -10.50 0.30 -10.16
N VAL A 349 -11.73 0.76 -10.26
CA VAL A 349 -12.82 0.34 -9.37
C VAL A 349 -13.36 -1.01 -9.85
N HIS A 350 -13.04 -2.06 -9.09
CA HIS A 350 -13.51 -3.42 -9.38
C HIS A 350 -14.97 -3.61 -8.99
N ASP A 351 -15.39 -3.01 -7.88
CA ASP A 351 -16.77 -2.98 -7.41
C ASP A 351 -16.94 -1.93 -6.31
N LEU A 352 -18.19 -1.66 -5.93
CA LEU A 352 -18.57 -0.83 -4.79
C LEU A 352 -19.39 -1.64 -3.77
N ILE A 353 -19.14 -2.94 -3.67
CA ILE A 353 -19.94 -3.86 -2.82
C ILE A 353 -20.06 -3.36 -1.36
N PRO A 354 -19.00 -2.88 -0.68
CA PRO A 354 -19.13 -2.45 0.70
C PRO A 354 -20.12 -1.29 0.91
N VAL A 355 -20.38 -0.49 -0.13
CA VAL A 355 -21.39 0.57 -0.13
C VAL A 355 -22.74 0.06 -0.61
N MET A 356 -22.75 -0.70 -1.71
CA MET A 356 -23.99 -1.11 -2.39
C MET A 356 -24.70 -2.29 -1.70
N ALA A 357 -23.95 -3.11 -0.96
CA ALA A 357 -24.43 -4.30 -0.28
C ALA A 357 -23.62 -4.57 1.01
N GLY A 358 -23.53 -3.54 1.87
CA GLY A 358 -22.76 -3.57 3.11
C GLY A 358 -23.16 -4.68 4.10
N GLU A 359 -24.37 -5.26 3.99
CA GLU A 359 -24.79 -6.43 4.76
C GLU A 359 -23.97 -7.70 4.49
N HIS A 360 -23.19 -7.70 3.40
CA HIS A 360 -22.28 -8.79 3.05
C HIS A 360 -20.83 -8.53 3.50
N CYS A 361 -20.55 -7.39 4.12
CA CYS A 361 -19.22 -6.94 4.52
C CYS A 361 -19.07 -6.83 6.04
N VAL A 362 -17.82 -6.91 6.52
CA VAL A 362 -17.49 -6.63 7.92
C VAL A 362 -17.44 -5.12 8.15
N LYS A 363 -17.66 -4.69 9.40
CA LYS A 363 -17.79 -3.27 9.77
C LYS A 363 -16.52 -2.49 9.39
N GLU A 364 -15.36 -3.00 9.78
CA GLU A 364 -14.06 -2.33 9.64
C GLU A 364 -13.70 -2.12 8.17
N LEU A 365 -13.88 -3.15 7.34
CA LEU A 365 -13.68 -3.05 5.88
C LEU A 365 -14.60 -1.99 5.28
N THR A 366 -15.86 -1.94 5.73
CA THR A 366 -16.83 -0.96 5.22
C THR A 366 -16.42 0.46 5.58
N GLN A 367 -15.87 0.68 6.78
CA GLN A 367 -15.39 2.00 7.22
C GLN A 367 -14.19 2.48 6.40
N ASP A 368 -13.20 1.61 6.18
CA ASP A 368 -12.03 1.93 5.37
C ASP A 368 -12.45 2.17 3.91
N PHE A 369 -13.39 1.37 3.39
CA PHE A 369 -13.91 1.54 2.03
C PHE A 369 -14.70 2.85 1.85
N VAL A 370 -15.54 3.24 2.81
CA VAL A 370 -16.26 4.53 2.77
C VAL A 370 -15.27 5.71 2.78
N SER A 371 -14.24 5.64 3.63
CA SER A 371 -13.16 6.62 3.67
C SER A 371 -12.42 6.70 2.34
N TRP A 372 -12.13 5.54 1.75
CA TRP A 372 -11.50 5.45 0.44
C TRP A 372 -12.39 5.98 -0.67
N ALA A 373 -13.69 5.70 -0.67
CA ALA A 373 -14.60 6.17 -1.71
C ALA A 373 -14.61 7.70 -1.74
N ILE A 374 -14.75 8.35 -0.57
CA ILE A 374 -14.66 9.82 -0.46
C ILE A 374 -13.32 10.31 -1.03
N GLY A 375 -12.20 9.69 -0.65
CA GLY A 375 -10.89 10.03 -1.19
C GLY A 375 -10.79 9.82 -2.70
N ALA A 376 -11.29 8.72 -3.24
CA ALA A 376 -11.22 8.42 -4.66
C ALA A 376 -11.98 9.46 -5.49
N PHE A 377 -13.19 9.86 -5.08
CA PHE A 377 -13.98 10.88 -5.78
C PHE A 377 -13.44 12.30 -5.66
N GLU A 378 -12.68 12.62 -4.60
CA GLU A 378 -12.05 13.94 -4.44
C GLU A 378 -10.71 14.05 -5.22
N HIS A 379 -10.07 12.93 -5.57
CA HIS A 379 -8.70 12.94 -6.11
C HIS A 379 -8.54 12.33 -7.51
N ALA A 380 -9.42 11.43 -7.92
CA ALA A 380 -9.36 10.81 -9.23
C ALA A 380 -9.60 11.84 -10.33
N ASP A 381 -8.73 11.80 -11.34
CA ASP A 381 -8.90 12.58 -12.56
C ASP A 381 -9.77 11.80 -13.56
N HIS A 382 -9.64 10.47 -13.58
CA HIS A 382 -10.46 9.57 -14.38
C HIS A 382 -10.66 8.25 -13.64
N PHE A 383 -11.59 7.41 -14.11
CA PHE A 383 -11.89 6.11 -13.52
C PHE A 383 -11.77 5.00 -14.57
N LEU A 384 -11.16 3.89 -14.16
CA LEU A 384 -11.35 2.60 -14.83
C LEU A 384 -12.39 1.80 -14.03
N VAL A 385 -13.29 1.12 -14.73
CA VAL A 385 -14.26 0.20 -14.12
C VAL A 385 -14.32 -1.09 -14.93
N ASN A 386 -14.53 -2.22 -14.28
CA ASN A 386 -14.43 -3.52 -14.96
C ASN A 386 -15.71 -3.94 -15.69
N SER A 387 -16.84 -3.27 -15.44
CA SER A 387 -18.14 -3.59 -16.04
C SER A 387 -19.03 -2.35 -16.16
N GLU A 388 -20.03 -2.41 -17.02
CA GLU A 388 -21.09 -1.40 -17.09
C GLU A 388 -21.93 -1.39 -15.80
N SER A 389 -22.05 -2.52 -15.11
CA SER A 389 -22.64 -2.58 -13.76
C SER A 389 -21.86 -1.71 -12.78
N THR A 390 -20.56 -1.93 -12.66
CA THR A 390 -19.70 -1.13 -11.76
C THR A 390 -19.70 0.34 -12.17
N LYS A 391 -19.78 0.67 -13.47
CA LYS A 391 -19.96 2.06 -13.95
C LYS A 391 -21.23 2.71 -13.39
N ARG A 392 -22.36 2.00 -13.39
CA ARG A 392 -23.62 2.51 -12.84
C ARG A 392 -23.54 2.72 -11.34
N ASP A 393 -22.91 1.79 -10.62
CA ASP A 393 -22.71 1.93 -9.18
C ASP A 393 -21.80 3.12 -8.86
N LEU A 394 -20.72 3.31 -9.64
CA LEU A 394 -19.81 4.45 -9.51
C LEU A 394 -20.54 5.79 -9.66
N LEU A 395 -21.35 5.94 -10.72
CA LEU A 395 -22.15 7.13 -10.96
C LEU A 395 -23.21 7.35 -9.87
N HIS A 396 -23.80 6.28 -9.36
CA HIS A 396 -24.77 6.35 -8.27
C HIS A 396 -24.12 6.87 -6.97
N VAL A 397 -22.98 6.29 -6.60
CA VAL A 397 -22.22 6.72 -5.42
C VAL A 397 -21.70 8.14 -5.57
N ALA A 398 -21.18 8.51 -6.75
CA ALA A 398 -20.76 9.87 -7.05
C ALA A 398 -21.91 10.87 -6.82
N SER A 399 -23.10 10.57 -7.34
CA SER A 399 -24.29 11.42 -7.16
C SER A 399 -24.71 11.57 -5.70
N ILE A 400 -24.57 10.52 -4.88
CA ILE A 400 -24.79 10.61 -3.43
C ILE A 400 -23.76 11.55 -2.81
N LEU A 401 -22.48 11.33 -3.05
CA LEU A 401 -21.41 12.17 -2.48
C LEU A 401 -21.40 13.61 -3.02
N GLY A 402 -22.20 13.90 -4.06
CA GLY A 402 -22.33 15.23 -4.64
C GLY A 402 -21.29 15.55 -5.72
N HIS A 403 -20.73 14.51 -6.36
CA HIS A 403 -19.82 14.62 -7.49
C HIS A 403 -20.58 14.45 -8.80
N GLU A 404 -20.29 15.31 -9.77
CA GLU A 404 -20.67 15.15 -11.17
C GLU A 404 -19.46 14.63 -11.93
N ILE A 405 -19.57 13.44 -12.50
CA ILE A 405 -18.49 12.81 -13.28
C ILE A 405 -18.96 12.75 -14.72
N ASP A 406 -18.18 13.31 -15.64
CA ASP A 406 -18.47 13.17 -17.06
C ASP A 406 -18.26 11.69 -17.45
N PRO A 407 -19.23 11.04 -18.12
CA PRO A 407 -19.06 9.68 -18.63
C PRO A 407 -17.82 9.47 -19.50
N VAL A 408 -17.23 10.53 -20.09
CA VAL A 408 -15.96 10.47 -20.85
C VAL A 408 -14.76 10.16 -19.95
N ASP A 409 -14.82 10.52 -18.67
CA ASP A 409 -13.78 10.26 -17.67
C ASP A 409 -13.84 8.83 -17.12
N ILE A 410 -14.77 8.00 -17.59
CA ILE A 410 -14.93 6.63 -17.15
C ILE A 410 -14.73 5.67 -18.33
N ALA A 411 -13.68 4.86 -18.27
CA ALA A 411 -13.44 3.79 -19.23
C ALA A 411 -13.79 2.42 -18.64
N VAL A 412 -14.59 1.64 -19.39
CA VAL A 412 -14.98 0.28 -19.01
C VAL A 412 -13.97 -0.70 -19.60
N ILE A 413 -13.17 -1.33 -18.73
CA ILE A 413 -12.13 -2.29 -19.07
C ILE A 413 -12.60 -3.69 -18.64
N ARG A 414 -13.25 -4.41 -19.55
CA ARG A 414 -13.79 -5.75 -19.26
C ARG A 414 -12.65 -6.74 -18.94
N LEU A 415 -12.88 -7.65 -17.99
CA LEU A 415 -11.91 -8.65 -17.57
C LEU A 415 -12.19 -10.03 -18.18
N ASP A 416 -12.54 -10.04 -19.47
CA ASP A 416 -12.86 -11.19 -20.32
C ASP A 416 -11.62 -11.80 -21.02
N ALA A 417 -10.43 -11.60 -20.45
CA ALA A 417 -9.20 -12.13 -21.01
C ALA A 417 -9.05 -13.64 -20.81
N ASP A 418 -8.32 -14.26 -21.73
CA ASP A 418 -7.99 -15.67 -21.71
C ASP A 418 -7.13 -15.99 -20.48
N CYS A 419 -7.64 -16.87 -19.63
CA CYS A 419 -6.94 -17.34 -18.45
C CYS A 419 -5.99 -18.50 -18.77
N ARG A 420 -6.08 -19.10 -19.96
CA ARG A 420 -5.29 -20.28 -20.34
C ARG A 420 -3.86 -19.86 -20.61
N LYS A 421 -2.93 -20.61 -20.04
CA LYS A 421 -1.48 -20.40 -20.18
C LYS A 421 -0.90 -21.55 -20.98
N PRO A 422 -0.50 -21.36 -22.26
CA PRO A 422 -0.03 -22.45 -23.12
C PRO A 422 1.17 -23.22 -22.55
N ASP A 423 2.05 -22.51 -21.84
CA ASP A 423 3.27 -23.06 -21.26
C ASP A 423 3.07 -23.62 -19.84
N LEU A 424 1.85 -23.62 -19.32
CA LEU A 424 1.56 -24.15 -17.99
C LEU A 424 1.65 -25.68 -18.00
N VAL A 425 2.52 -26.22 -17.15
CA VAL A 425 2.61 -27.66 -16.95
C VAL A 425 1.31 -28.14 -16.31
N SER A 426 0.47 -28.82 -17.10
CA SER A 426 -0.81 -29.34 -16.63
C SER A 426 -0.63 -30.26 -15.43
N ALA A 427 -1.48 -30.10 -14.41
CA ALA A 427 -1.51 -31.01 -13.28
C ALA A 427 -1.86 -32.45 -13.72
N HIS A 428 -1.22 -33.44 -13.09
CA HIS A 428 -1.41 -34.84 -13.48
C HIS A 428 -2.86 -35.30 -13.23
N PRO A 429 -3.56 -35.95 -14.19
CA PRO A 429 -4.96 -36.35 -14.03
C PRO A 429 -5.28 -37.23 -12.81
N ARG A 430 -4.26 -37.89 -12.23
CA ARG A 430 -4.32 -38.64 -10.97
C ARG A 430 -4.72 -37.76 -9.77
N GLN A 431 -4.47 -36.45 -9.84
CA GLN A 431 -4.81 -35.50 -8.79
C GLN A 431 -6.33 -35.46 -8.52
N LEU A 432 -7.17 -35.58 -9.56
CA LEU A 432 -8.62 -35.70 -9.39
C LEU A 432 -9.00 -36.86 -8.45
N TRP A 433 -8.31 -37.99 -8.58
CA TRP A 433 -8.59 -39.19 -7.78
C TRP A 433 -8.18 -39.01 -6.32
N ARG A 434 -7.11 -38.24 -6.06
CA ARG A 434 -6.68 -37.85 -4.71
C ARG A 434 -7.71 -36.97 -4.00
N TRP A 435 -8.41 -36.11 -4.74
CA TRP A 435 -9.56 -35.35 -4.23
C TRP A 435 -10.87 -36.16 -4.22
N GLY A 436 -10.83 -37.46 -4.55
CA GLY A 436 -12.01 -38.31 -4.61
C GLY A 436 -12.97 -37.95 -5.74
N LEU A 437 -12.47 -37.33 -6.81
CA LEU A 437 -13.22 -36.89 -7.99
C LEU A 437 -13.01 -37.85 -9.17
N ARG A 438 -13.85 -37.69 -10.19
CA ARG A 438 -13.78 -38.38 -11.48
C ARG A 438 -13.94 -37.33 -12.58
N PRO A 439 -13.26 -37.48 -13.73
CA PRO A 439 -13.55 -36.65 -14.90
C PRO A 439 -15.04 -36.69 -15.24
N ASN A 440 -15.62 -35.53 -15.51
CA ASN A 440 -17.05 -35.32 -15.79
C ASN A 440 -18.00 -35.88 -14.70
N GLY A 441 -17.51 -36.03 -13.46
CA GLY A 441 -18.28 -36.56 -12.33
C GLY A 441 -18.70 -35.52 -11.30
N PHE A 442 -18.43 -34.24 -11.55
CA PHE A 442 -18.67 -33.15 -10.60
C PHE A 442 -19.02 -31.84 -11.30
N ILE A 443 -19.67 -30.96 -10.55
CA ILE A 443 -19.97 -29.57 -10.90
C ILE A 443 -19.04 -28.70 -10.08
N LEU A 444 -18.48 -27.66 -10.71
CA LEU A 444 -17.45 -26.83 -10.11
C LEU A 444 -18.01 -25.45 -9.70
N PHE A 445 -17.64 -24.98 -8.52
CA PHE A 445 -17.97 -23.66 -8.01
C PHE A 445 -16.71 -23.00 -7.46
N VAL A 446 -16.08 -22.14 -8.26
CA VAL A 446 -14.86 -21.42 -7.89
C VAL A 446 -15.21 -20.06 -7.32
N SER A 447 -15.02 -19.84 -6.02
CA SER A 447 -15.16 -18.53 -5.39
C SER A 447 -14.58 -18.53 -3.97
N THR A 448 -14.11 -17.37 -3.48
CA THR A 448 -13.92 -17.16 -2.04
C THR A 448 -15.24 -17.41 -1.31
N ILE A 449 -15.21 -18.15 -0.21
CA ILE A 449 -16.43 -18.50 0.52
C ILE A 449 -16.89 -17.29 1.33
N GLU A 450 -17.84 -16.55 0.75
CA GLU A 450 -18.42 -15.32 1.30
C GLU A 450 -19.96 -15.32 1.17
N SER A 451 -20.61 -14.53 2.03
CA SER A 451 -22.08 -14.40 2.09
C SER A 451 -22.70 -14.10 0.71
N ARG A 452 -22.18 -13.10 -0.01
CA ARG A 452 -22.66 -12.69 -1.33
C ARG A 452 -22.54 -13.75 -2.43
N LYS A 453 -21.58 -14.69 -2.33
CA LYS A 453 -21.40 -15.75 -3.33
C LYS A 453 -22.51 -16.81 -3.26
N ASN A 454 -23.25 -16.83 -2.14
CA ASN A 454 -24.49 -17.57 -1.96
C ASN A 454 -24.32 -19.11 -2.00
N HIS A 455 -23.27 -19.62 -1.35
CA HIS A 455 -23.05 -21.07 -1.17
C HIS A 455 -24.26 -21.79 -0.53
N LEU A 456 -25.03 -21.09 0.31
CA LEU A 456 -26.25 -21.63 0.90
C LEU A 456 -27.30 -21.99 -0.14
N ALA A 457 -27.50 -21.18 -1.18
CA ALA A 457 -28.44 -21.52 -2.26
C ALA A 457 -27.97 -22.75 -3.04
N ALA A 458 -26.66 -22.91 -3.27
CA ALA A 458 -26.10 -24.13 -3.85
C ALA A 458 -26.43 -25.36 -2.98
N PHE A 459 -26.28 -25.25 -1.66
CA PHE A 459 -26.57 -26.35 -0.75
C PHE A 459 -28.05 -26.73 -0.70
N GLU A 460 -28.96 -25.75 -0.69
CA GLU A 460 -30.41 -26.04 -0.74
C GLU A 460 -30.82 -26.71 -2.05
N ALA A 461 -30.25 -26.29 -3.18
CA ALA A 461 -30.45 -26.96 -4.46
C ALA A 461 -29.95 -28.41 -4.43
N TRP A 462 -28.77 -28.66 -3.85
CA TRP A 462 -28.24 -30.03 -3.70
C TRP A 462 -29.10 -30.89 -2.79
N ILE A 463 -29.56 -30.38 -1.65
CA ILE A 463 -30.48 -31.10 -0.75
C ILE A 463 -31.75 -31.48 -1.51
N THR A 464 -32.30 -30.56 -2.30
CA THR A 464 -33.51 -30.79 -3.09
C THR A 464 -33.30 -31.88 -4.13
N LEU A 465 -32.19 -31.84 -4.87
CA LEU A 465 -31.87 -32.85 -5.88
C LEU A 465 -31.58 -34.22 -5.24
N LEU A 466 -30.93 -34.27 -4.08
CA LEU A 466 -30.70 -35.51 -3.35
C LEU A 466 -32.01 -36.15 -2.89
N LYS A 467 -32.98 -35.36 -2.46
CA LYS A 467 -34.33 -35.83 -2.11
C LYS A 467 -35.09 -36.36 -3.34
N ARG A 468 -34.97 -35.70 -4.49
CA ARG A 468 -35.68 -36.09 -5.72
C ARG A 468 -35.09 -37.33 -6.40
N HIS A 469 -33.78 -37.46 -6.43
CA HIS A 469 -33.09 -38.41 -7.30
C HIS A 469 -32.18 -39.41 -6.58
N GLY A 470 -31.93 -39.20 -5.29
CA GLY A 470 -30.98 -39.98 -4.51
C GLY A 470 -29.52 -39.65 -4.82
N ALA A 471 -28.61 -40.09 -3.95
CA ALA A 471 -27.19 -39.72 -4.01
C ALA A 471 -26.51 -40.12 -5.33
N HIS A 472 -26.78 -41.32 -5.84
CA HIS A 472 -26.11 -41.86 -7.04
C HIS A 472 -26.37 -41.06 -8.32
N ALA A 473 -27.52 -40.37 -8.41
CA ALA A 473 -27.90 -39.60 -9.59
C ALA A 473 -27.47 -38.13 -9.53
N VAL A 474 -26.92 -37.66 -8.40
CA VAL A 474 -26.51 -36.27 -8.19
C VAL A 474 -24.97 -36.17 -8.20
N PRO A 475 -24.37 -35.40 -9.13
CA PRO A 475 -22.93 -35.17 -9.17
C PRO A 475 -22.40 -34.52 -7.89
N LYS A 476 -21.10 -34.67 -7.64
CA LYS A 476 -20.45 -33.93 -6.56
C LYS A 476 -20.45 -32.44 -6.87
N LEU A 477 -20.63 -31.60 -5.85
CA LEU A 477 -20.32 -30.18 -5.88
C LEU A 477 -18.88 -29.99 -5.39
N VAL A 478 -18.03 -29.36 -6.18
CA VAL A 478 -16.67 -29.01 -5.78
C VAL A 478 -16.58 -27.50 -5.62
N CYS A 479 -16.49 -27.04 -4.37
CA CYS A 479 -16.30 -25.64 -4.04
C CYS A 479 -14.79 -25.37 -3.88
N VAL A 480 -14.26 -24.44 -4.66
CA VAL A 480 -12.83 -24.08 -4.64
C VAL A 480 -12.68 -22.63 -4.23
N GLY A 481 -12.02 -22.40 -3.09
CA GLY A 481 -11.65 -21.06 -2.66
C GLY A 481 -11.30 -20.98 -1.18
N ASN A 482 -10.74 -19.83 -0.79
CA ASN A 482 -10.36 -19.56 0.58
C ASN A 482 -11.59 -19.22 1.44
N ARG A 483 -11.44 -19.34 2.76
CA ARG A 483 -12.43 -18.87 3.74
C ARG A 483 -12.46 -17.34 3.71
N GLY A 484 -13.57 -16.76 3.24
CA GLY A 484 -13.82 -15.32 3.30
C GLY A 484 -14.60 -14.91 4.55
N TRP A 485 -15.20 -13.73 4.55
CA TRP A 485 -15.96 -13.22 5.70
C TRP A 485 -17.38 -13.79 5.77
N LEU A 486 -17.97 -13.81 6.99
CA LEU A 486 -19.37 -14.18 7.25
C LEU A 486 -19.76 -15.56 6.69
N ASN A 487 -18.88 -16.56 6.83
CA ASN A 487 -19.04 -17.88 6.22
C ASN A 487 -19.51 -18.99 7.19
N ASP A 488 -19.67 -18.70 8.49
CA ASP A 488 -19.97 -19.71 9.52
C ASP A 488 -21.25 -20.51 9.20
N ALA A 489 -22.26 -19.82 8.67
CA ALA A 489 -23.51 -20.45 8.25
C ALA A 489 -23.30 -21.51 7.16
N VAL A 490 -22.36 -21.31 6.24
CA VAL A 490 -22.03 -22.27 5.17
C VAL A 490 -21.47 -23.56 5.77
N TYR A 491 -20.50 -23.44 6.67
CA TYR A 491 -19.88 -24.60 7.31
C TYR A 491 -20.82 -25.32 8.28
N ALA A 492 -21.63 -24.58 9.04
CA ALA A 492 -22.66 -25.15 9.90
C ALA A 492 -23.71 -25.93 9.09
N ARG A 493 -24.12 -25.38 7.93
CA ARG A 493 -25.06 -26.05 7.04
C ARG A 493 -24.47 -27.33 6.45
N LEU A 494 -23.22 -27.29 6.00
CA LEU A 494 -22.52 -28.47 5.50
C LEU A 494 -22.37 -29.54 6.58
N ALA A 495 -21.99 -29.16 7.80
CA ALA A 495 -21.78 -30.09 8.91
C ALA A 495 -23.07 -30.78 9.38
N SER A 496 -24.22 -30.10 9.28
CA SER A 496 -25.52 -30.57 9.79
C SER A 496 -26.27 -31.52 8.86
N HIS A 497 -25.85 -31.73 7.62
CA HIS A 497 -26.56 -32.57 6.65
C HIS A 497 -25.67 -33.66 6.05
N GLU A 498 -25.89 -34.93 6.44
CA GLU A 498 -25.09 -36.07 6.03
C GLU A 498 -24.96 -36.20 4.50
N GLY A 499 -26.09 -36.10 3.78
CA GLY A 499 -26.08 -36.17 2.31
C GLY A 499 -25.28 -35.04 1.63
N LEU A 500 -25.17 -33.86 2.25
CA LEU A 500 -24.31 -32.80 1.71
C LEU A 500 -22.84 -33.11 1.97
N ARG A 501 -22.48 -33.61 3.16
CA ARG A 501 -21.09 -33.99 3.48
C ARG A 501 -20.51 -35.02 2.52
N GLU A 502 -21.33 -35.95 2.04
CA GLU A 502 -20.90 -36.96 1.06
C GLU A 502 -20.71 -36.35 -0.35
N ARG A 503 -21.47 -35.30 -0.68
CA ARG A 503 -21.61 -34.78 -2.06
C ARG A 503 -20.90 -33.45 -2.31
N VAL A 504 -20.54 -32.72 -1.28
CA VAL A 504 -19.82 -31.44 -1.36
C VAL A 504 -18.37 -31.65 -0.96
N VAL A 505 -17.46 -31.22 -1.84
CA VAL A 505 -16.01 -31.23 -1.61
C VAL A 505 -15.53 -29.79 -1.55
N MET A 506 -14.86 -29.43 -0.46
CA MET A 506 -14.25 -28.11 -0.26
C MET A 506 -12.75 -28.22 -0.53
N LEU A 507 -12.23 -27.44 -1.47
CA LEU A 507 -10.80 -27.35 -1.81
C LEU A 507 -10.33 -25.89 -1.66
N SER A 508 -9.06 -25.71 -1.29
CA SER A 508 -8.41 -24.40 -1.12
C SER A 508 -6.92 -24.51 -1.42
N GLY A 509 -6.27 -23.38 -1.70
CA GLY A 509 -4.82 -23.35 -1.94
C GLY A 509 -4.36 -24.10 -3.20
N LEU A 510 -5.22 -24.15 -4.23
CA LEU A 510 -4.88 -24.79 -5.49
C LEU A 510 -4.05 -23.87 -6.38
N SER A 511 -3.08 -24.45 -7.07
CA SER A 511 -2.32 -23.78 -8.14
C SER A 511 -3.17 -23.53 -9.39
N ASP A 512 -2.73 -22.62 -10.28
CA ASP A 512 -3.38 -22.38 -11.59
C ASP A 512 -3.52 -23.69 -12.40
N ALA A 513 -2.51 -24.56 -12.37
CA ALA A 513 -2.51 -25.84 -13.10
C ALA A 513 -3.54 -26.84 -12.55
N GLU A 514 -3.73 -26.83 -11.23
CA GLU A 514 -4.75 -27.64 -10.56
C GLU A 514 -6.16 -27.11 -10.81
N LEU A 515 -6.32 -25.78 -10.81
CA LEU A 515 -7.59 -25.14 -11.12
C LEU A 515 -7.99 -25.37 -12.58
N GLU A 516 -7.04 -25.26 -13.52
CA GLU A 516 -7.24 -25.62 -14.92
C GLU A 516 -7.70 -27.08 -15.06
N LEU A 517 -7.07 -28.02 -14.35
CA LEU A 517 -7.48 -29.43 -14.37
C LEU A 517 -8.94 -29.59 -13.93
N LEU A 518 -9.38 -28.85 -12.91
CA LEU A 518 -10.77 -28.86 -12.46
C LEU A 518 -11.73 -28.28 -13.49
N TYR A 519 -11.40 -27.13 -14.10
CA TYR A 519 -12.22 -26.55 -15.17
C TYR A 519 -12.34 -27.50 -16.35
N ARG A 520 -11.26 -28.15 -16.79
CA ARG A 520 -11.31 -29.11 -17.91
C ARG A 520 -12.14 -30.35 -17.58
N ALA A 521 -12.08 -30.81 -16.34
CA ALA A 521 -12.69 -32.06 -15.90
C ALA A 521 -14.12 -31.93 -15.34
N CYS A 522 -14.64 -30.73 -15.07
CA CYS A 522 -15.99 -30.56 -14.55
C CYS A 522 -17.06 -30.79 -15.63
N LEU A 523 -18.30 -31.07 -15.21
CA LEU A 523 -19.46 -31.14 -16.09
C LEU A 523 -19.85 -29.75 -16.62
N PHE A 524 -19.99 -28.80 -15.70
CA PHE A 524 -20.27 -27.39 -15.92
C PHE A 524 -20.00 -26.64 -14.60
N THR A 525 -20.14 -25.32 -14.61
CA THR A 525 -19.89 -24.47 -13.43
C THR A 525 -21.16 -23.78 -12.95
N ILE A 526 -21.18 -23.40 -11.66
CA ILE A 526 -22.30 -22.65 -11.06
C ILE A 526 -21.79 -21.42 -10.33
N TYR A 527 -22.55 -20.32 -10.42
CA TYR A 527 -22.27 -19.08 -9.70
C TYR A 527 -23.59 -18.40 -9.27
N PRO A 528 -24.20 -18.85 -8.15
CA PRO A 528 -25.48 -18.32 -7.69
C PRO A 528 -25.38 -16.98 -6.93
N SER A 529 -24.36 -16.20 -7.27
CA SER A 529 -23.95 -15.02 -6.51
C SER A 529 -25.01 -13.92 -6.54
N ARG A 530 -25.06 -13.13 -5.47
CA ARG A 530 -25.97 -12.00 -5.31
C ARG A 530 -25.35 -10.70 -5.84
N TYR A 531 -24.03 -10.60 -5.82
CA TYR A 531 -23.29 -9.42 -6.26
C TYR A 531 -21.84 -9.75 -6.62
N GLU A 532 -21.38 -9.23 -7.75
CA GLU A 532 -20.02 -9.37 -8.30
C GLU A 532 -19.63 -8.08 -9.03
N GLY A 533 -18.33 -7.78 -9.07
CA GLY A 533 -17.78 -6.69 -9.90
C GLY A 533 -17.51 -7.09 -11.36
N TRP A 534 -17.07 -8.34 -11.56
CA TRP A 534 -16.94 -8.95 -12.90
C TRP A 534 -17.50 -10.37 -12.93
N GLY A 535 -16.82 -11.29 -12.24
CA GLY A 535 -17.09 -12.73 -12.33
C GLY A 535 -16.01 -13.48 -13.11
N LEU A 536 -14.73 -13.28 -12.76
CA LEU A 536 -13.59 -13.95 -13.41
C LEU A 536 -13.82 -15.47 -13.58
N PRO A 537 -14.32 -16.22 -12.58
CA PRO A 537 -14.59 -17.65 -12.74
C PRO A 537 -15.57 -18.00 -13.87
N VAL A 538 -16.50 -17.10 -14.22
CA VAL A 538 -17.43 -17.29 -15.33
C VAL A 538 -16.66 -17.26 -16.65
N THR A 539 -15.88 -16.21 -16.88
CA THR A 539 -15.02 -16.09 -18.07
C THR A 539 -14.05 -17.29 -18.15
N GLU A 540 -13.43 -17.67 -17.05
CA GLU A 540 -12.52 -18.83 -16.99
C GLU A 540 -13.22 -20.13 -17.42
N ALA A 541 -14.45 -20.37 -16.95
CA ALA A 541 -15.23 -21.52 -17.36
C ALA A 541 -15.48 -21.54 -18.88
N LEU A 542 -15.83 -20.38 -19.45
CA LEU A 542 -16.05 -20.22 -20.90
C LEU A 542 -14.75 -20.44 -21.70
N CYS A 543 -13.59 -19.97 -21.22
CA CYS A 543 -12.29 -20.24 -21.83
C CYS A 543 -11.98 -21.74 -21.94
N HIS A 544 -12.47 -22.55 -21.00
CA HIS A 544 -12.35 -24.01 -21.02
C HIS A 544 -13.51 -24.73 -21.74
N GLY A 545 -14.43 -23.98 -22.36
CA GLY A 545 -15.60 -24.51 -23.07
C GLY A 545 -16.66 -25.13 -22.15
N LYS A 546 -16.68 -24.72 -20.88
CA LYS A 546 -17.67 -25.17 -19.90
C LYS A 546 -18.81 -24.17 -19.82
N VAL A 547 -20.03 -24.70 -19.82
CA VAL A 547 -21.23 -23.90 -19.55
C VAL A 547 -21.19 -23.41 -18.11
N ALA A 548 -21.56 -22.15 -17.92
CA ALA A 548 -21.74 -21.56 -16.59
C ALA A 548 -23.24 -21.35 -16.33
N LEU A 549 -23.76 -21.87 -15.23
CA LEU A 549 -25.09 -21.54 -14.71
C LEU A 549 -24.97 -20.40 -13.69
N ILE A 550 -25.44 -19.22 -14.06
CA ILE A 550 -25.18 -17.98 -13.32
C ILE A 550 -26.45 -17.22 -13.03
N SER A 551 -26.46 -16.45 -11.95
CA SER A 551 -27.54 -15.51 -11.68
C SER A 551 -27.46 -14.31 -12.64
N ASP A 552 -28.57 -13.61 -12.81
CA ASP A 552 -28.67 -12.35 -13.56
C ASP A 552 -28.24 -11.11 -12.74
N ALA A 553 -27.44 -11.30 -11.68
CA ALA A 553 -27.05 -10.24 -10.76
C ALA A 553 -25.82 -9.45 -11.24
N ALA A 554 -25.86 -8.13 -11.03
CA ALA A 554 -24.73 -7.21 -11.21
C ALA A 554 -24.01 -7.41 -12.56
N SER A 555 -22.70 -7.66 -12.54
CA SER A 555 -21.85 -7.83 -13.72
C SER A 555 -21.90 -9.23 -14.37
N LEU A 556 -22.54 -10.22 -13.73
CA LEU A 556 -22.53 -11.61 -14.23
C LEU A 556 -23.09 -11.77 -15.66
N PRO A 557 -24.16 -11.04 -16.07
CA PRO A 557 -24.59 -11.01 -17.46
C PRO A 557 -23.50 -10.57 -18.43
N GLU A 558 -22.64 -9.62 -18.05
CA GLU A 558 -21.54 -9.14 -18.88
C GLU A 558 -20.42 -10.17 -19.00
N ALA A 559 -20.09 -10.89 -17.92
CA ALA A 559 -19.07 -11.93 -17.93
C ALA A 559 -19.51 -13.22 -18.66
N GLY A 560 -20.81 -13.56 -18.60
CA GLY A 560 -21.37 -14.77 -19.23
C GLY A 560 -21.78 -14.60 -20.69
N GLY A 561 -22.17 -13.39 -21.09
CA GLY A 561 -22.66 -13.08 -22.44
C GLY A 561 -23.73 -14.05 -22.95
N ASP A 562 -23.71 -14.35 -24.25
CA ASP A 562 -24.69 -15.27 -24.86
C ASP A 562 -24.40 -16.76 -24.60
N TYR A 563 -23.40 -17.06 -23.77
CA TYR A 563 -22.80 -18.39 -23.61
C TYR A 563 -23.13 -19.05 -22.27
N ALA A 564 -23.67 -18.29 -21.30
CA ALA A 564 -24.09 -18.80 -20.01
C ALA A 564 -25.58 -19.19 -19.99
N VAL A 565 -25.96 -19.99 -18.98
CA VAL A 565 -27.36 -20.24 -18.63
C VAL A 565 -27.71 -19.36 -17.44
N TYR A 566 -28.77 -18.58 -17.59
CA TYR A 566 -29.18 -17.59 -16.60
C TYR A 566 -30.36 -18.05 -15.76
N PHE A 567 -30.38 -17.60 -14.51
CA PHE A 567 -31.54 -17.64 -13.64
C PHE A 567 -31.66 -16.35 -12.82
N ARG A 568 -32.84 -16.05 -12.31
CA ARG A 568 -33.07 -14.83 -11.52
C ARG A 568 -32.39 -14.89 -10.16
N SER A 569 -31.62 -13.88 -9.80
CA SER A 569 -31.01 -13.75 -8.48
C SER A 569 -32.05 -13.84 -7.36
N GLY A 570 -31.77 -14.66 -6.34
CA GLY A 570 -32.69 -14.93 -5.24
C GLY A 570 -33.73 -16.04 -5.51
N ASP A 571 -33.90 -16.49 -6.76
CA ASP A 571 -34.84 -17.56 -7.11
C ASP A 571 -34.15 -18.94 -7.07
N VAL A 572 -34.17 -19.55 -5.89
CA VAL A 572 -33.54 -20.88 -5.65
C VAL A 572 -34.25 -21.99 -6.43
N ASP A 573 -35.54 -21.85 -6.72
CA ASP A 573 -36.31 -22.86 -7.45
C ASP A 573 -35.98 -22.83 -8.95
N ALA A 574 -35.89 -21.63 -9.55
CA ALA A 574 -35.40 -21.47 -10.92
C ALA A 574 -33.97 -21.96 -11.07
N PHE A 575 -33.10 -21.62 -10.11
CA PHE A 575 -31.73 -22.13 -10.05
C PHE A 575 -31.69 -23.66 -10.03
N THR A 576 -32.46 -24.28 -9.11
CA THR A 576 -32.52 -25.74 -8.96
C THR A 576 -33.04 -26.41 -10.22
N THR A 577 -34.03 -25.81 -10.88
CA THR A 577 -34.63 -26.33 -12.12
C THR A 577 -33.62 -26.29 -13.29
N ALA A 578 -32.92 -25.17 -13.46
CA ALA A 578 -31.88 -25.04 -14.49
C ALA A 578 -30.70 -25.98 -14.22
N LEU A 579 -30.28 -26.10 -12.95
CA LEU A 579 -29.27 -27.04 -12.49
C LEU A 579 -29.66 -28.49 -12.80
N GLU A 580 -30.90 -28.88 -12.49
CA GLU A 580 -31.45 -30.21 -12.76
C GLU A 580 -31.42 -30.54 -14.26
N ARG A 581 -31.83 -29.58 -15.10
CA ARG A 581 -31.81 -29.73 -16.55
C ARG A 581 -30.38 -29.93 -17.06
N LEU A 582 -29.43 -29.12 -16.61
CA LEU A 582 -28.02 -29.26 -17.00
C LEU A 582 -27.39 -30.57 -16.54
N ILE A 583 -27.85 -31.15 -15.43
CA ILE A 583 -27.40 -32.48 -14.97
C ILE A 583 -27.98 -33.58 -15.87
N ARG A 584 -29.28 -33.55 -16.12
CA ARG A 584 -30.03 -34.68 -16.69
C ARG A 584 -30.12 -34.69 -18.21
N ASP A 585 -30.13 -33.52 -18.84
CA ASP A 585 -30.20 -33.37 -20.30
C ASP A 585 -28.79 -33.17 -20.87
N GLY A 586 -28.10 -34.30 -21.10
CA GLY A 586 -26.75 -34.32 -21.65
C GLY A 586 -26.66 -33.68 -23.04
N GLY A 587 -27.68 -33.88 -23.89
CA GLY A 587 -27.72 -33.31 -25.24
C GLY A 587 -27.83 -31.78 -25.22
N TYR A 588 -28.68 -31.23 -24.34
CA TYR A 588 -28.77 -29.79 -24.12
C TYR A 588 -27.44 -29.20 -23.64
N ARG A 589 -26.82 -29.82 -22.63
CA ARG A 589 -25.52 -29.36 -22.11
C ARG A 589 -24.41 -29.43 -23.17
N GLU A 590 -24.33 -30.53 -23.92
CA GLU A 590 -23.34 -30.71 -24.98
C GLU A 590 -23.53 -29.69 -26.11
N ALA A 591 -24.77 -29.43 -26.53
CA ALA A 591 -25.05 -28.41 -27.55
C ALA A 591 -24.57 -27.01 -27.12
N LEU A 592 -24.80 -26.63 -25.86
CA LEU A 592 -24.29 -25.37 -25.31
C LEU A 592 -22.76 -25.34 -25.29
N GLN A 593 -22.10 -26.39 -24.81
CA GLN A 593 -20.63 -26.47 -24.79
C GLN A 593 -20.03 -26.41 -26.20
N GLN A 594 -20.62 -27.10 -27.18
CA GLN A 594 -20.16 -27.03 -28.57
C GLN A 594 -20.26 -25.62 -29.15
N ARG A 595 -21.34 -24.90 -28.82
CA ARG A 595 -21.46 -23.49 -29.19
C ARG A 595 -20.34 -22.64 -28.58
N ILE A 596 -20.02 -22.85 -27.30
CA ILE A 596 -18.90 -22.15 -26.64
C ILE A 596 -17.58 -22.44 -27.37
N TYR A 597 -17.25 -23.71 -27.63
CA TYR A 597 -16.03 -24.08 -28.36
C TYR A 597 -15.97 -23.45 -29.77
N ALA A 598 -17.10 -23.42 -30.48
CA ALA A 598 -17.16 -22.89 -31.83
C ALA A 598 -17.05 -21.36 -31.89
N GLU A 599 -17.73 -20.64 -30.99
CA GLU A 599 -18.00 -19.21 -31.12
C GLU A 599 -17.28 -18.33 -30.08
N PHE A 600 -17.06 -18.80 -28.86
CA PHE A 600 -16.46 -17.98 -27.80
C PHE A 600 -14.98 -17.70 -28.07
N ARG A 601 -14.61 -16.42 -28.09
CA ARG A 601 -13.23 -15.96 -28.26
C ARG A 601 -12.91 -14.96 -27.15
N PRO A 602 -12.19 -15.37 -26.10
CA PRO A 602 -11.77 -14.46 -25.06
C PRO A 602 -10.74 -13.47 -25.62
N ARG A 603 -10.66 -12.29 -25.01
CA ARG A 603 -9.60 -11.32 -25.34
C ARG A 603 -8.26 -11.77 -24.77
N THR A 604 -7.20 -11.11 -25.17
CA THR A 604 -5.86 -11.27 -24.60
C THR A 604 -5.63 -10.25 -23.49
N TRP A 605 -4.74 -10.57 -22.56
CA TRP A 605 -4.29 -9.59 -21.56
C TRP A 605 -3.55 -8.39 -22.19
N SER A 606 -2.93 -8.59 -23.36
CA SER A 606 -2.34 -7.50 -24.13
C SER A 606 -3.38 -6.51 -24.65
N GLU A 607 -4.56 -6.98 -25.08
CA GLU A 607 -5.67 -6.10 -25.45
C GLU A 607 -6.18 -5.30 -24.26
N ILE A 608 -6.32 -5.92 -23.06
CA ILE A 608 -6.69 -5.19 -21.83
C ILE A 608 -5.66 -4.09 -21.50
N ALA A 609 -4.36 -4.42 -21.57
CA ALA A 609 -3.30 -3.44 -21.34
C ALA A 609 -3.33 -2.29 -22.37
N THR A 610 -3.67 -2.61 -23.62
CA THR A 610 -3.82 -1.63 -24.70
C THR A 610 -5.01 -0.70 -24.44
N ASP A 611 -6.17 -1.25 -24.06
CA ASP A 611 -7.37 -0.46 -23.77
C ASP A 611 -7.14 0.58 -22.66
N ILE A 612 -6.38 0.23 -21.63
CA ILE A 612 -6.02 1.14 -20.53
C ILE A 612 -5.16 2.29 -21.06
N GLY A 613 -4.14 2.00 -21.87
CA GLY A 613 -3.30 3.03 -22.46
C GLY A 613 -4.03 3.89 -23.50
N GLU A 614 -4.94 3.29 -24.28
CA GLU A 614 -5.82 4.03 -25.20
C GLU A 614 -6.81 4.94 -24.46
N ALA A 615 -7.36 4.49 -23.32
CA ALA A 615 -8.17 5.35 -22.47
C ALA A 615 -7.38 6.58 -22.01
N ALA A 616 -6.15 6.38 -21.53
CA ALA A 616 -5.27 7.46 -21.13
C ALA A 616 -4.91 8.41 -22.28
N MET A 617 -4.69 7.89 -23.49
CA MET A 617 -4.50 8.72 -24.69
C MET A 617 -5.76 9.54 -25.04
N ARG A 618 -6.95 8.95 -24.96
CA ARG A 618 -8.21 9.67 -25.19
C ARG A 618 -8.39 10.80 -24.18
N TRP A 619 -8.15 10.55 -22.90
CA TRP A 619 -8.28 11.57 -21.86
C TRP A 619 -7.30 12.73 -22.08
N ARG A 620 -6.03 12.43 -22.38
CA ARG A 620 -5.01 13.45 -22.67
C ARG A 620 -5.40 14.35 -23.85
N ALA A 621 -6.12 13.81 -24.84
CA ALA A 621 -6.58 14.59 -25.98
C ALA A 621 -7.76 15.53 -25.66
N HIS A 622 -8.58 15.19 -24.66
CA HIS A 622 -9.74 15.99 -24.25
C HIS A 622 -9.41 17.02 -23.17
N ASP A 623 -8.46 16.69 -22.28
CA ASP A 623 -8.04 17.54 -21.18
C ASP A 623 -6.50 17.65 -21.16
N PRO A 624 -5.91 18.55 -21.96
CA PRO A 624 -4.45 18.70 -22.01
C PRO A 624 -3.89 19.40 -20.78
N ASP A 625 -4.71 20.21 -20.10
CA ASP A 625 -4.31 20.99 -18.94
C ASP A 625 -4.65 20.24 -17.65
N LEU A 626 -3.85 20.45 -16.61
CA LEU A 626 -4.14 19.94 -15.28
C LEU A 626 -4.73 21.09 -14.46
N PRO A 627 -6.00 21.05 -14.04
CA PRO A 627 -6.47 22.05 -13.11
C PRO A 627 -5.71 21.88 -11.79
N ALA A 628 -4.96 22.90 -11.40
CA ALA A 628 -4.43 23.03 -10.05
C ALA A 628 -5.61 23.34 -9.12
N ASN A 629 -6.36 22.32 -8.71
CA ASN A 629 -7.52 22.51 -7.86
C ASN A 629 -7.11 22.48 -6.40
N VAL A 630 -7.11 23.67 -5.79
CA VAL A 630 -7.15 23.80 -4.34
C VAL A 630 -8.56 23.44 -3.88
N SER A 631 -8.69 22.47 -2.98
CA SER A 631 -9.96 22.07 -2.38
C SER A 631 -10.65 23.26 -1.72
N ILE A 632 -11.92 23.52 -2.07
CA ILE A 632 -12.69 24.64 -1.53
C ILE A 632 -13.41 24.19 -0.25
N ALA A 633 -13.16 24.90 0.85
CA ALA A 633 -13.83 24.65 2.11
C ALA A 633 -15.18 25.38 2.17
N GLN A 634 -16.16 24.72 2.76
CA GLN A 634 -17.46 25.31 3.06
C GLN A 634 -17.31 26.34 4.19
N LEU A 635 -17.66 27.60 3.90
CA LEU A 635 -17.73 28.67 4.89
C LEU A 635 -18.90 28.43 5.86
N GLY A 636 -18.70 28.76 7.14
CA GLY A 636 -19.67 28.53 8.21
C GLY A 636 -19.73 27.08 8.71
N ALA A 637 -18.80 26.22 8.29
CA ALA A 637 -18.73 24.82 8.69
C ALA A 637 -17.46 24.49 9.49
N TRP A 638 -17.56 23.49 10.36
CA TRP A 638 -16.46 22.85 11.07
C TRP A 638 -15.85 21.74 10.20
N HIS A 639 -14.55 21.74 10.00
CA HIS A 639 -13.81 20.77 9.19
C HIS A 639 -12.95 19.89 10.10
N PRO A 640 -13.49 18.77 10.62
CA PRO A 640 -12.75 17.86 11.49
C PRO A 640 -11.67 17.09 10.73
N LEU A 641 -10.43 17.12 11.21
CA LEU A 641 -9.33 16.30 10.68
C LEU A 641 -9.29 14.94 11.39
N THR A 642 -10.44 14.28 11.48
CA THR A 642 -10.60 13.01 12.19
C THR A 642 -10.78 11.84 11.22
N ARG A 643 -10.54 10.62 11.72
CA ARG A 643 -10.85 9.39 11.00
C ARG A 643 -12.36 9.23 10.83
N ASN A 644 -12.75 8.78 9.64
CA ASN A 644 -14.12 8.46 9.32
C ASN A 644 -14.41 6.99 9.68
N TYR A 645 -15.44 6.79 10.50
CA TYR A 645 -15.90 5.47 10.95
C TYR A 645 -17.33 5.15 10.48
N ALA A 646 -17.84 5.89 9.49
CA ALA A 646 -19.14 5.61 8.92
C ALA A 646 -19.14 4.29 8.15
N THR A 647 -20.22 3.53 8.29
CA THR A 647 -20.45 2.28 7.53
C THR A 647 -21.43 2.47 6.37
N ALA A 648 -21.76 3.73 6.07
CA ALA A 648 -22.66 4.10 4.99
C ALA A 648 -22.28 5.49 4.46
N ILE A 649 -22.68 5.77 3.22
CA ILE A 649 -22.56 7.09 2.61
C ILE A 649 -23.89 7.83 2.67
N TRP A 650 -23.84 9.16 2.72
CA TRP A 650 -25.02 10.03 2.63
C TRP A 650 -24.75 11.22 1.72
N ARG A 651 -25.81 11.99 1.44
CA ARG A 651 -25.74 13.10 0.50
C ARG A 651 -24.78 14.19 0.98
N GLY A 652 -23.78 14.52 0.16
CA GLY A 652 -22.79 15.57 0.46
C GLY A 652 -21.74 15.19 1.51
N MET A 653 -21.63 13.90 1.84
CA MET A 653 -20.59 13.40 2.74
C MET A 653 -19.20 13.69 2.16
N ARG A 654 -18.31 14.25 2.97
CA ARG A 654 -16.94 14.65 2.59
C ARG A 654 -16.00 14.52 3.77
N SER A 655 -14.69 14.63 3.52
CA SER A 655 -13.67 14.59 4.56
C SER A 655 -12.77 15.82 4.48
N ALA A 656 -12.39 16.39 5.63
CA ALA A 656 -11.41 17.47 5.68
C ALA A 656 -9.98 17.00 5.44
N GLU A 657 -9.76 15.69 5.28
CA GLU A 657 -8.46 15.10 4.89
C GLU A 657 -7.88 15.78 3.64
N VAL A 658 -8.74 16.21 2.71
CA VAL A 658 -8.38 16.87 1.44
C VAL A 658 -7.57 18.15 1.60
N PHE A 659 -7.64 18.82 2.76
CA PHE A 659 -6.92 20.08 3.02
C PHE A 659 -5.50 19.87 3.53
N ARG A 660 -5.13 18.64 3.90
CA ARG A 660 -3.76 18.30 4.28
C ARG A 660 -2.88 18.23 3.04
N VAL A 661 -1.74 18.90 3.08
CA VAL A 661 -0.75 18.88 1.98
C VAL A 661 0.66 18.63 2.52
N GLY A 662 1.54 18.17 1.64
CA GLY A 662 2.91 17.78 2.01
C GLY A 662 2.99 16.39 2.65
N ASP A 663 4.05 16.15 3.39
CA ASP A 663 4.44 14.85 3.96
C ASP A 663 4.45 14.85 5.50
N GLY A 664 4.28 16.02 6.13
CA GLY A 664 4.41 16.22 7.57
C GLY A 664 3.20 15.82 8.42
N TRP A 665 2.35 14.92 7.93
CA TRP A 665 1.16 14.44 8.62
C TRP A 665 1.18 12.93 8.81
N TYR A 666 0.75 12.46 9.97
CA TYR A 666 0.32 11.06 10.14
C TYR A 666 -1.12 10.88 9.64
N GLY A 667 -1.61 9.63 9.55
CA GLY A 667 -3.03 9.38 9.30
C GLY A 667 -3.92 10.00 10.39
N PRO A 668 -5.16 10.43 10.07
CA PRO A 668 -6.11 10.92 11.06
C PRO A 668 -6.46 9.87 12.13
N ASP A 669 -6.54 10.30 13.38
CA ASP A 669 -7.05 9.56 14.54
C ASP A 669 -8.53 9.93 14.81
N ASN A 670 -9.15 9.35 15.83
CA ASN A 670 -10.55 9.63 16.19
C ASN A 670 -10.81 11.06 16.72
N TRP A 671 -9.78 11.75 17.18
CA TRP A 671 -9.87 13.11 17.75
C TRP A 671 -9.26 14.20 16.86
N GLY A 672 -8.41 13.84 15.91
CA GLY A 672 -7.65 14.79 15.08
C GLY A 672 -6.49 14.14 14.35
N CYS A 673 -5.51 14.93 13.94
CA CYS A 673 -4.36 14.46 13.19
C CYS A 673 -3.05 14.97 13.82
N TRP A 674 -2.09 14.08 14.06
CA TRP A 674 -0.75 14.47 14.49
C TRP A 674 0.09 14.97 13.31
N THR A 675 0.90 16.01 13.57
CA THR A 675 2.00 16.40 12.68
C THR A 675 3.25 15.58 13.00
N LYS A 676 4.06 15.31 11.97
CA LYS A 676 5.43 14.80 12.09
C LYS A 676 6.36 15.90 12.64
N PRO A 677 7.62 15.58 12.99
CA PRO A 677 8.58 16.58 13.50
C PRO A 677 8.85 17.73 12.53
N CYS A 678 8.72 17.50 11.21
CA CYS A 678 8.86 18.53 10.18
C CYS A 678 7.67 19.51 10.09
N GLY A 679 6.62 19.35 10.91
CA GLY A 679 5.44 20.20 10.90
C GLY A 679 4.43 19.86 9.80
N GLY A 680 3.17 20.23 10.00
CA GLY A 680 2.08 19.96 9.06
C GLY A 680 1.74 21.19 8.21
N ARG A 681 1.24 20.98 6.99
CA ARG A 681 0.73 22.06 6.13
C ARG A 681 -0.72 21.86 5.75
N LEU A 682 -1.50 22.94 5.81
CA LEU A 682 -2.87 23.00 5.31
C LEU A 682 -2.94 23.96 4.13
N GLU A 683 -3.67 23.57 3.09
CA GLU A 683 -4.02 24.43 1.96
C GLU A 683 -5.53 24.42 1.77
N ILE A 684 -6.16 25.57 2.01
CA ILE A 684 -7.61 25.71 2.14
C ILE A 684 -8.10 26.74 1.13
N GLY A 685 -8.80 26.29 0.10
CA GLY A 685 -9.50 27.16 -0.84
C GLY A 685 -10.73 27.76 -0.18
N THR A 686 -11.02 29.03 -0.45
CA THR A 686 -12.13 29.74 0.21
C THR A 686 -13.29 30.04 -0.74
N GLY A 687 -13.08 29.97 -2.05
CA GLY A 687 -14.06 30.35 -3.07
C GLY A 687 -14.38 31.86 -3.12
N VAL A 688 -13.76 32.68 -2.26
CA VAL A 688 -14.00 34.14 -2.14
C VAL A 688 -12.67 34.91 -2.10
N PRO A 689 -11.94 35.01 -3.24
CA PRO A 689 -10.63 35.63 -3.26
C PRO A 689 -10.67 37.09 -2.79
N GLY A 690 -9.66 37.51 -2.02
CA GLY A 690 -9.53 38.89 -1.52
C GLY A 690 -10.49 39.28 -0.39
N MET A 691 -11.42 38.42 0.02
CA MET A 691 -12.30 38.70 1.17
C MET A 691 -11.64 38.24 2.47
N ALA A 692 -11.67 39.06 3.51
CA ALA A 692 -11.14 38.67 4.82
C ALA A 692 -11.93 37.47 5.40
N ILE A 693 -11.21 36.43 5.80
CA ILE A 693 -11.72 35.19 6.40
C ILE A 693 -11.31 35.13 7.86
N ARG A 694 -12.26 34.78 8.73
CA ARG A 694 -11.99 34.41 10.11
C ARG A 694 -11.76 32.90 10.14
N LEU A 695 -10.55 32.49 10.53
CA LEU A 695 -10.18 31.10 10.70
C LEU A 695 -9.99 30.80 12.20
N CYS A 696 -10.61 29.72 12.66
CA CYS A 696 -10.46 29.17 14.01
C CYS A 696 -9.88 27.76 13.89
N LEU A 697 -8.65 27.55 14.36
CA LEU A 697 -7.94 26.28 14.32
C LEU A 697 -7.87 25.70 15.74
N GLN A 698 -8.20 24.40 15.90
CA GLN A 698 -8.04 23.72 17.19
C GLN A 698 -6.77 22.88 17.19
N LEU A 699 -5.81 23.29 18.02
CA LEU A 699 -4.56 22.58 18.23
C LEU A 699 -4.66 21.67 19.46
N HIS A 700 -3.86 20.61 19.48
CA HIS A 700 -3.75 19.65 20.56
C HIS A 700 -2.28 19.47 20.96
N GLY A 701 -1.97 19.63 22.25
CA GLY A 701 -0.64 19.43 22.80
C GLY A 701 -0.29 17.95 22.92
N ILE A 702 0.99 17.63 22.75
CA ILE A 702 1.49 16.26 22.96
C ILE A 702 1.35 15.82 24.42
N PRO A 703 1.27 14.50 24.69
CA PRO A 703 1.32 13.96 26.04
C PRO A 703 2.59 14.34 26.82
N ASN A 704 2.46 14.52 28.14
CA ASN A 704 3.55 14.67 29.13
C ASN A 704 4.58 15.81 28.94
N ARG A 705 4.56 16.55 27.82
CA ARG A 705 5.48 17.66 27.52
C ARG A 705 4.72 18.89 27.06
N GLN A 706 5.28 20.06 27.37
CA GLN A 706 4.79 21.33 26.85
C GLN A 706 5.46 21.61 25.50
N VAL A 707 4.69 22.07 24.51
CA VAL A 707 5.20 22.42 23.17
C VAL A 707 5.00 23.90 22.90
N HIS A 708 6.03 24.54 22.37
CA HIS A 708 5.91 25.86 21.74
C HIS A 708 5.55 25.64 20.27
N PHE A 709 4.43 26.20 19.84
CA PHE A 709 3.95 26.06 18.47
C PHE A 709 4.01 27.38 17.72
N THR A 710 4.13 27.29 16.41
CA THR A 710 3.83 28.36 15.46
C THR A 710 2.79 27.89 14.45
N VAL A 711 1.91 28.81 14.07
CA VAL A 711 1.05 28.68 12.89
C VAL A 711 1.43 29.83 11.97
N ASP A 712 2.26 29.48 11.00
CA ASP A 712 2.82 30.42 10.03
C ASP A 712 1.90 30.55 8.83
N THR A 713 1.72 31.79 8.38
CA THR A 713 0.87 32.13 7.23
C THR A 713 1.71 32.81 6.15
N SER A 714 1.13 33.04 4.96
CA SER A 714 1.82 33.76 3.88
C SER A 714 2.21 35.20 4.25
N ASP A 715 1.47 35.83 5.15
CA ASP A 715 1.83 37.11 5.76
C ASP A 715 2.37 36.88 7.20
N PRO A 716 3.66 37.11 7.46
CA PRO A 716 4.23 36.96 8.81
C PRO A 716 3.51 37.78 9.89
N ALA A 717 2.82 38.87 9.53
CA ALA A 717 2.05 39.68 10.49
C ALA A 717 0.80 38.98 11.01
N THR A 718 0.31 37.95 10.31
CA THR A 718 -0.84 37.15 10.72
C THR A 718 -0.47 35.79 11.30
N SER A 719 0.83 35.47 11.36
CA SER A 719 1.33 34.26 12.05
C SER A 719 1.09 34.33 13.55
N VAL A 720 0.81 33.19 14.17
CA VAL A 720 0.54 33.09 15.61
C VAL A 720 1.52 32.11 16.25
N ALA A 721 2.09 32.48 17.39
CA ALA A 721 2.89 31.59 18.21
C ALA A 721 2.30 31.45 19.61
N GLY A 722 2.56 30.31 20.26
CA GLY A 722 2.07 30.10 21.60
C GLY A 722 2.61 28.83 22.25
N VAL A 723 2.01 28.49 23.37
CA VAL A 723 2.34 27.31 24.17
C VAL A 723 1.11 26.42 24.31
N LEU A 724 1.31 25.12 24.13
CA LEU A 724 0.36 24.04 24.43
C LEU A 724 0.85 23.27 25.66
N LYS A 725 0.01 23.15 26.69
CA LYS A 725 0.26 22.29 27.84
C LYS A 725 0.07 20.81 27.45
N PRO A 726 0.60 19.86 28.24
CA PRO A 726 0.42 18.44 27.99
C PRO A 726 -1.05 18.05 27.80
N GLY A 727 -1.40 17.48 26.63
CA GLY A 727 -2.77 17.05 26.30
C GLY A 727 -3.82 18.17 26.19
N GLU A 728 -3.42 19.44 26.14
CA GLU A 728 -4.34 20.57 26.07
C GLU A 728 -4.91 20.74 24.64
N TYR A 729 -6.23 20.94 24.55
CA TYR A 729 -6.85 21.51 23.35
C TYR A 729 -6.88 23.02 23.44
N LYS A 730 -6.37 23.71 22.41
CA LYS A 730 -6.31 25.16 22.36
C LYS A 730 -6.80 25.71 21.04
N TRP A 731 -7.67 26.71 21.10
CA TRP A 731 -8.16 27.43 19.93
C TRP A 731 -7.21 28.57 19.56
N VAL A 732 -6.84 28.62 18.29
CA VAL A 732 -6.10 29.71 17.66
C VAL A 732 -7.03 30.39 16.66
N THR A 733 -7.13 31.71 16.72
CA THR A 733 -8.00 32.49 15.83
C THR A 733 -7.19 33.53 15.08
N MET A 734 -7.39 33.60 13.77
CA MET A 734 -6.71 34.54 12.88
C MET A 734 -7.70 35.14 11.88
N THR A 735 -7.40 36.34 11.40
CA THR A 735 -8.12 36.98 10.29
C THR A 735 -7.16 37.07 9.13
N LEU A 736 -7.45 36.34 8.06
CA LEU A 736 -6.57 36.16 6.92
C LEU A 736 -7.24 36.68 5.66
N VAL A 737 -6.47 37.17 4.71
CA VAL A 737 -6.95 37.44 3.35
C VAL A 737 -6.41 36.32 2.47
N PRO A 738 -7.28 35.55 1.77
CA PRO A 738 -6.84 34.54 0.83
C PRO A 738 -5.93 35.15 -0.24
N ASP A 739 -4.98 34.35 -0.72
CA ASP A 739 -4.08 34.78 -1.78
C ASP A 739 -4.81 35.03 -3.11
N PRO A 740 -4.14 35.50 -4.17
CA PRO A 740 -4.77 35.71 -5.48
C PRO A 740 -5.40 34.46 -6.11
N ALA A 741 -4.98 33.26 -5.70
CA ALA A 741 -5.59 31.99 -6.11
C ALA A 741 -6.81 31.60 -5.24
N GLY A 742 -7.16 32.43 -4.24
CA GLY A 742 -8.28 32.20 -3.32
C GLY A 742 -7.96 31.21 -2.20
N ALA A 743 -6.68 30.91 -1.96
CA ALA A 743 -6.24 29.91 -0.99
C ALA A 743 -5.65 30.55 0.27
N ILE A 744 -5.83 29.85 1.40
CA ILE A 744 -5.16 30.08 2.67
C ILE A 744 -4.15 28.95 2.86
N ARG A 745 -2.88 29.29 3.08
CA ARG A 745 -1.81 28.33 3.35
C ARG A 745 -1.28 28.52 4.75
N LEU A 746 -1.26 27.43 5.51
CA LEU A 746 -0.78 27.40 6.89
C LEU A 746 0.35 26.39 7.02
N ALA A 747 1.42 26.74 7.72
CA ALA A 747 2.40 25.80 8.24
C ALA A 747 2.31 25.74 9.76
N ILE A 748 2.16 24.54 10.31
CA ILE A 748 1.93 24.29 11.74
C ILE A 748 3.14 23.55 12.26
N ASN A 749 3.93 24.21 13.09
CA ASN A 749 5.20 23.70 13.58
C ASN A 749 5.19 23.63 15.11
N GLY A 750 5.78 22.57 15.66
CA GLY A 750 6.15 22.50 17.06
C GLY A 750 7.66 22.54 17.19
N ASN A 751 8.16 23.16 18.26
CA ASN A 751 9.59 23.24 18.52
C ASN A 751 10.20 21.93 19.04
N MET A 752 9.40 20.88 19.24
CA MET A 752 9.86 19.57 19.68
C MET A 752 8.89 18.47 19.23
N SER A 753 9.35 17.23 19.35
CA SER A 753 8.55 16.02 19.13
C SER A 753 8.80 15.00 20.24
N ILE A 754 7.86 14.07 20.43
CA ILE A 754 8.03 12.91 21.31
C ILE A 754 7.76 11.62 20.54
N ASP A 755 8.35 10.53 21.01
CA ASP A 755 7.94 9.18 20.63
C ASP A 755 6.72 8.79 21.47
N LEU A 756 5.59 8.52 20.81
CA LEU A 756 4.38 8.10 21.52
C LEU A 756 4.58 6.76 22.25
N ALA A 757 5.55 5.93 21.85
CA ALA A 757 5.79 4.64 22.47
C ALA A 757 6.19 4.80 23.95
N GLU A 758 6.81 5.92 24.31
CA GLU A 758 7.19 6.26 25.69
C GLU A 758 5.98 6.50 26.60
N VAL A 759 4.81 6.81 26.02
CA VAL A 759 3.59 7.15 26.78
C VAL A 759 2.44 6.17 26.56
N THR A 760 2.57 5.27 25.58
CA THR A 760 1.60 4.22 25.27
C THR A 760 2.12 2.82 25.55
N ASP A 761 3.15 2.67 26.40
CA ASP A 761 3.78 1.38 26.70
C ASP A 761 4.19 0.58 25.44
N GLY A 762 4.61 1.28 24.38
CA GLY A 762 5.03 0.69 23.11
C GLY A 762 3.94 0.51 22.04
N ASP A 763 2.67 0.81 22.34
CA ASP A 763 1.56 0.57 21.41
C ASP A 763 1.56 1.50 20.17
N ASP A 764 2.10 2.73 20.29
CA ASP A 764 2.11 3.72 19.21
C ASP A 764 3.52 4.26 18.98
N PRO A 765 4.22 3.84 17.91
CA PRO A 765 5.61 4.21 17.64
C PRO A 765 5.78 5.56 16.93
N ARG A 766 4.72 6.37 16.79
CA ARG A 766 4.77 7.60 16.01
C ARG A 766 5.57 8.68 16.74
N LEU A 767 6.50 9.31 16.02
CA LEU A 767 7.19 10.53 16.46
C LEU A 767 6.33 11.76 16.13
N VAL A 768 5.67 12.37 17.11
CA VAL A 768 4.66 13.43 16.91
C VAL A 768 5.08 14.77 17.48
N SER A 769 4.62 15.88 16.89
CA SER A 769 4.96 17.25 17.34
C SER A 769 3.76 18.08 17.84
N VAL A 770 2.79 18.39 16.97
CA VAL A 770 1.57 19.14 17.33
C VAL A 770 0.37 18.40 16.75
N GLY A 771 -0.71 18.32 17.51
CA GLY A 771 -1.98 17.77 17.04
C GLY A 771 -2.88 18.85 16.48
N VAL A 772 -3.69 18.50 15.48
CA VAL A 772 -4.69 19.40 14.89
C VAL A 772 -6.02 18.65 14.82
N ALA A 773 -7.01 19.10 15.59
CA ALA A 773 -8.32 18.46 15.63
C ALA A 773 -9.19 18.85 14.43
N GLY A 774 -9.03 20.07 13.93
CA GLY A 774 -9.77 20.58 12.78
C GLY A 774 -9.78 22.10 12.75
N PHE A 775 -10.54 22.66 11.81
CA PHE A 775 -10.69 24.11 11.67
C PHE A 775 -12.11 24.53 11.32
N PHE A 776 -12.50 25.72 11.72
CA PHE A 776 -13.71 26.40 11.30
C PHE A 776 -13.33 27.67 10.54
N LEU A 777 -14.04 27.99 9.45
CA LEU A 777 -13.84 29.23 8.71
C LEU A 777 -15.17 29.89 8.35
N CYS A 778 -15.19 31.21 8.37
CA CYS A 778 -16.31 32.03 7.88
C CYS A 778 -15.77 33.37 7.36
N ARG A 779 -16.62 34.15 6.67
CA ARG A 779 -16.23 35.52 6.32
C ARG A 779 -16.03 36.34 7.60
N ALA A 780 -15.05 37.25 7.61
CA ALA A 780 -14.75 38.07 8.79
C ALA A 780 -15.92 38.98 9.19
N ASP A 781 -16.78 39.36 8.24
CA ASP A 781 -17.99 40.15 8.43
C ASP A 781 -19.24 39.31 8.75
N ASP A 782 -19.16 37.98 8.70
CA ASP A 782 -20.29 37.11 9.03
C ASP A 782 -20.44 36.99 10.55
N GLY A 783 -21.31 37.82 11.12
CA GLY A 783 -21.64 37.80 12.54
C GLY A 783 -22.41 36.54 12.94
N GLN A 784 -23.28 36.03 12.07
CA GLN A 784 -24.17 34.92 12.38
C GLN A 784 -23.39 33.61 12.45
N ALA A 785 -22.57 33.30 11.44
CA ALA A 785 -21.77 32.07 11.44
C ALA A 785 -20.83 31.98 12.67
N ARG A 786 -20.34 33.13 13.14
CA ARG A 786 -19.52 33.19 14.38
C ARG A 786 -20.35 32.91 15.63
N LEU A 787 -21.58 33.42 15.71
CA LEU A 787 -22.49 33.13 16.82
C LEU A 787 -22.85 31.64 16.84
N ASP A 788 -23.21 31.07 15.68
CA ASP A 788 -23.55 29.66 15.54
C ASP A 788 -22.38 28.76 15.97
N PHE A 789 -21.15 29.11 15.56
CA PHE A 789 -19.95 28.40 15.99
C PHE A 789 -19.70 28.49 17.50
N MET A 790 -19.85 29.68 18.11
CA MET A 790 -19.69 29.83 19.56
C MET A 790 -20.77 29.08 20.35
N GLU A 791 -22.01 29.07 19.85
CA GLU A 791 -23.11 28.30 20.43
C GLU A 791 -22.80 26.80 20.36
N ALA A 792 -22.40 26.28 19.20
CA ALA A 792 -22.03 24.88 19.02
C ALA A 792 -20.86 24.45 19.92
N LEU A 793 -19.84 25.31 20.09
CA LEU A 793 -18.75 25.07 21.03
C LEU A 793 -19.25 25.01 22.48
N THR A 794 -20.15 25.91 22.87
CA THR A 794 -20.66 26.01 24.24
C THR A 794 -21.57 24.83 24.58
N LEU A 795 -22.36 24.36 23.62
CA LEU A 795 -23.29 23.24 23.76
C LEU A 795 -22.63 21.87 23.53
N GLY A 796 -21.39 21.83 23.04
CA GLY A 796 -20.72 20.57 22.68
C GLY A 796 -21.30 19.91 21.43
N THR A 797 -21.94 20.69 20.56
CA THR A 797 -22.62 20.24 19.33
C THR A 797 -21.85 20.63 18.07
N LEU A 798 -20.52 20.75 18.15
CA LEU A 798 -19.68 21.12 17.00
C LEU A 798 -19.84 20.17 15.80
N ALA A 799 -20.19 18.90 16.07
CA ALA A 799 -20.52 17.92 15.04
C ALA A 799 -21.73 18.30 14.17
N ASP A 800 -22.67 19.10 14.69
CA ASP A 800 -23.83 19.58 13.94
C ASP A 800 -23.44 20.61 12.88
N LEU A 801 -22.27 21.26 13.04
CA LEU A 801 -21.68 22.15 12.06
C LEU A 801 -20.66 21.43 11.16
N ALA A 802 -20.50 20.10 11.29
CA ALA A 802 -19.45 19.37 10.59
C ALA A 802 -19.67 19.38 9.07
N PHE A 803 -18.61 19.72 8.35
CA PHE A 803 -18.50 19.61 6.90
C PHE A 803 -18.67 18.16 6.48
N GLY A 804 -19.64 17.92 5.60
CA GLY A 804 -20.01 16.57 5.18
C GLY A 804 -20.55 15.71 6.32
N GLY A 805 -20.96 16.31 7.45
CA GLY A 805 -21.52 15.62 8.60
C GLY A 805 -22.79 14.84 8.28
N PRO A 806 -23.11 13.81 9.08
CA PRO A 806 -24.28 12.98 8.83
C PRO A 806 -25.59 13.76 8.99
N PRO A 807 -26.67 13.31 8.32
CA PRO A 807 -28.00 13.87 8.55
C PRO A 807 -28.46 13.60 9.99
N SER A 808 -29.35 14.47 10.49
CA SER A 808 -29.97 14.32 11.81
C SER A 808 -30.59 12.93 11.98
N GLY A 809 -30.15 12.17 12.99
CA GLY A 809 -30.65 10.82 13.29
C GLY A 809 -29.82 9.66 12.73
N TYR A 810 -28.65 9.92 12.12
CA TYR A 810 -27.68 8.86 11.83
C TYR A 810 -27.07 8.31 13.13
N GLU A 811 -27.52 7.14 13.57
CA GLU A 811 -26.88 6.38 14.63
C GLU A 811 -25.68 5.61 14.04
N GLY A 812 -24.55 6.30 13.89
CA GLY A 812 -23.27 5.65 13.59
C GLY A 812 -22.94 4.67 14.72
N GLY A 813 -22.79 3.38 14.39
CA GLY A 813 -22.76 2.30 15.37
C GLY A 813 -21.77 2.51 16.52
N GLU A 814 -22.33 2.68 17.71
CA GLU A 814 -21.76 2.71 19.08
C GLU A 814 -20.28 3.12 19.26
N HIS A 815 -20.10 4.18 20.05
CA HIS A 815 -18.88 4.66 20.73
C HIS A 815 -17.96 5.63 19.98
N ALA A 816 -18.38 6.90 19.92
CA ALA A 816 -17.49 8.05 20.01
C ALA A 816 -18.05 9.00 21.10
N ARG A 817 -17.68 8.73 22.36
CA ARG A 817 -17.74 9.68 23.46
C ARG A 817 -16.36 9.80 24.06
#